data_AF-A0A7K3LVW1-F1
#
_entry.id   AF-A0A7K3LVW1-F1
#
_cell.length_a   1.000
_cell.length_b   1.000
_cell.length_c   1.000
_cell.angle_alpha   90.00
_cell.angle_beta   90.00
_cell.angle_gamma   90.00
#
_symmetry.space_group_name_H-M   'P 1'
#
loop_
_entity.id
_entity.type
_entity.pdbx_description
1 polymer ?
#
loop_
_entity_poly.entity_id
_entity_poly.type
_entity_poly.pdbx_seq_one_letter_code
_entity_poly.pdbx_strand_id
1 'polypeptide(L)'
;MGGSDRSGPDRRSDHTGDHPGDDAPTRWLRLNLDDPADERPVDEEKRPVDGKKRPVDEEKRPVDEEKRPVDGKKRPVDETTRTDERKRDERRGSAVAAGRTRGPREWVAIGSFVVGAVTVATFFAIGAWQRRWIADDGLIVLRTLRNLFAGNGPVFNAGERVEANTSTAWTYLLWFWAWVTDGQLEYVALWVALVLSVAAIPIAMYGTARLLRNRIGGVTGDGYTLLLPLGAIVYIAVPPARDFATSGLENGLCIFWAAVLWCLLVSWSRRANGADATRGGAAATLFLAFWAGLAPLVRPELAVVGGIALVLVFLAPLSWKMRVGVVVVAAVLPVGYQIFRMGYYALLVPNPAVAKDASGSKWGQGFTYLANLFGPYTLLLPVILAVVAGVLMLIGARLRRLAPAPAPAGDSASVDTASGDAPTSRRDRLAGWSRALQTPTAVTVAILLAGAIVFVYWLRQGGDFMHGRVLLTPLFVLLLPLMVIPVTIPVHGVVAAFRRTPAAASTDDANTGENTGEAINGGVSADDAPEGTDPSAGIPTTETPVPGVPAADVPDASTRNRRTRLQLAGSVIMAGLWVTTVVWAAMVHETVLPNAGIDIGRSGIVDERRFYVTNMGNENPVTAADYLDYPRMQAMVDNIAEHEKEGGVLVASFNYDEWYYIPLPQSTPQDKRTLTVYFLNLGMTSMNAPLDVRVVDQMGLAYPLAAHTERLEDGRIGHDKVLPTEWVVAESGAVPRRPVLPGFLDEDTVRQAQVALTCPDTRDRFASFEGTWTWQRFKSNLKQSFGFNNYRIERNPEYEIQRCGLTMPQRINPR
;
A
#
# COMPACT_ATOMS: atom_id res chain seq x y z
N MET A 1 -52.14 14.32 -9.73
CA MET A 1 -53.61 14.41 -9.90
C MET A 1 -54.10 12.97 -9.87
N GLY A 2 -54.84 12.43 -8.92
CA GLY A 2 -55.79 12.89 -7.89
C GLY A 2 -56.59 11.60 -7.57
N GLY A 3 -56.54 11.05 -6.36
CA GLY A 3 -57.53 11.30 -5.30
C GLY A 3 -58.80 10.48 -5.58
N SER A 4 -58.92 9.28 -5.02
CA SER A 4 -59.69 8.97 -3.79
C SER A 4 -61.21 9.03 -3.97
N ASP A 5 -61.91 7.96 -3.61
CA ASP A 5 -63.28 8.05 -3.10
C ASP A 5 -63.49 7.11 -1.91
N ARG A 6 -64.06 7.69 -0.84
CA ARG A 6 -64.44 7.07 0.43
C ARG A 6 -65.98 7.08 0.52
N SER A 7 -66.55 6.04 1.12
CA SER A 7 -67.71 6.05 2.05
C SER A 7 -68.26 4.61 2.09
N GLY A 8 -68.65 3.97 3.19
CA GLY A 8 -68.90 4.30 4.59
C GLY A 8 -69.35 2.99 5.29
N PRO A 9 -70.07 3.00 6.43
CA PRO A 9 -69.51 2.76 7.76
C PRO A 9 -70.16 1.57 8.52
N ASP A 10 -69.51 1.05 9.57
CA ASP A 10 -70.11 0.93 10.91
C ASP A 10 -69.21 0.29 12.00
N ARG A 11 -68.97 1.08 13.05
CA ARG A 11 -68.96 0.79 14.50
C ARG A 11 -68.41 -0.55 15.05
N ARG A 12 -67.29 -0.45 15.80
CA ARG A 12 -67.26 -0.63 17.28
C ARG A 12 -66.03 0.06 17.91
N SER A 13 -66.33 0.81 18.97
CA SER A 13 -65.54 1.58 19.94
C SER A 13 -64.30 0.85 20.49
N ASP A 14 -63.11 1.48 20.46
CA ASP A 14 -62.50 2.37 21.50
C ASP A 14 -62.16 1.63 22.80
N HIS A 15 -60.98 1.71 23.43
CA HIS A 15 -59.96 2.75 23.45
C HIS A 15 -58.62 2.17 24.00
N THR A 16 -57.50 2.63 23.42
CA THR A 16 -56.21 3.09 24.02
C THR A 16 -55.88 2.73 25.48
N GLY A 17 -54.64 2.44 25.89
CA GLY A 17 -53.32 2.63 25.31
C GLY A 17 -52.27 2.61 26.44
N ASP A 18 -51.05 2.25 26.06
CA ASP A 18 -49.75 2.39 26.73
C ASP A 18 -49.36 1.64 28.03
N HIS A 19 -48.17 1.04 27.88
CA HIS A 19 -47.17 0.44 28.78
C HIS A 19 -46.92 1.18 30.12
N PRO A 20 -46.20 0.59 31.13
CA PRO A 20 -45.02 -0.29 30.98
C PRO A 20 -44.78 -1.40 32.04
N GLY A 21 -43.78 -2.26 31.75
CA GLY A 21 -42.76 -2.68 32.72
C GLY A 21 -43.03 -3.87 33.65
N ASP A 22 -42.11 -4.85 33.55
CA ASP A 22 -41.62 -5.77 34.59
C ASP A 22 -42.58 -6.73 35.32
N ASP A 23 -42.36 -8.04 35.12
CA ASP A 23 -42.10 -9.00 36.20
C ASP A 23 -41.92 -10.45 35.69
N ALA A 24 -40.66 -10.90 35.66
CA ALA A 24 -40.15 -12.10 36.34
C ALA A 24 -40.91 -13.46 36.21
N PRO A 25 -40.60 -14.53 36.99
CA PRO A 25 -39.59 -15.53 36.60
C PRO A 25 -40.00 -17.02 36.75
N THR A 26 -39.22 -17.90 36.11
CA THR A 26 -38.77 -19.25 36.53
C THR A 26 -39.74 -20.41 36.86
N ARG A 27 -39.16 -21.62 36.67
CA ARG A 27 -39.43 -22.95 37.29
C ARG A 27 -40.32 -23.83 36.40
N TRP A 28 -39.92 -25.01 35.94
CA TRP A 28 -39.44 -26.24 36.59
C TRP A 28 -38.77 -27.15 35.51
N LEU A 29 -37.96 -28.19 35.73
CA LEU A 29 -37.93 -29.19 36.81
C LEU A 29 -36.54 -29.92 36.86
N ARG A 30 -36.14 -30.31 38.08
CA ARG A 30 -34.93 -31.04 38.48
C ARG A 30 -34.93 -32.52 38.06
N LEU A 31 -33.73 -33.11 38.02
CA LEU A 31 -33.43 -34.38 38.70
C LEU A 31 -31.95 -34.44 39.13
N ASN A 32 -31.75 -34.67 40.43
CA ASN A 32 -30.49 -34.85 41.17
C ASN A 32 -29.99 -36.30 41.06
N LEU A 33 -28.70 -36.55 41.37
CA LEU A 33 -28.25 -37.41 42.49
C LEU A 33 -26.71 -37.56 42.52
N ASP A 34 -26.11 -36.97 43.57
CA ASP A 34 -25.11 -37.49 44.52
C ASP A 34 -23.94 -38.43 44.11
N ASP A 35 -22.73 -38.02 44.53
CA ASP A 35 -21.45 -38.74 44.78
C ASP A 35 -21.65 -39.91 45.81
N PRO A 36 -20.75 -40.94 46.04
CA PRO A 36 -19.27 -40.96 45.92
C PRO A 36 -18.57 -42.32 45.55
N ALA A 37 -17.23 -42.27 45.43
CA ALA A 37 -16.18 -43.28 45.74
C ALA A 37 -16.15 -44.74 45.18
N ASP A 38 -14.89 -45.17 44.95
CA ASP A 38 -14.29 -46.52 45.01
C ASP A 38 -13.99 -47.40 43.75
N GLU A 39 -12.68 -47.67 43.65
CA GLU A 39 -11.98 -48.95 43.36
C GLU A 39 -11.80 -49.53 41.92
N ARG A 40 -10.62 -50.15 41.76
CA ARG A 40 -9.88 -50.60 40.55
C ARG A 40 -10.26 -52.04 40.14
N PRO A 41 -9.79 -52.59 38.99
CA PRO A 41 -8.46 -53.24 38.88
C PRO A 41 -7.78 -53.07 37.48
N VAL A 42 -6.53 -52.62 37.39
CA VAL A 42 -5.27 -53.36 37.13
C VAL A 42 -5.35 -54.87 36.82
N ASP A 43 -4.85 -55.26 35.65
CA ASP A 43 -3.88 -56.36 35.40
C ASP A 43 -3.77 -56.57 33.87
N GLU A 44 -2.68 -57.01 33.25
CA GLU A 44 -1.22 -57.02 33.47
C GLU A 44 -0.70 -57.85 32.28
N GLU A 45 0.44 -57.48 31.67
CA GLU A 45 1.48 -58.37 31.11
C GLU A 45 2.34 -57.61 30.07
N LYS A 46 3.68 -57.60 30.10
CA LYS A 46 4.70 -58.05 31.07
C LYS A 46 6.07 -57.50 30.58
N ARG A 47 6.74 -56.71 31.45
CA ARG A 47 8.16 -56.82 31.93
C ARG A 47 9.38 -56.73 30.97
N PRO A 48 10.61 -56.48 31.49
CA PRO A 48 10.99 -55.70 32.69
C PRO A 48 12.20 -54.76 32.51
N VAL A 49 12.34 -53.90 33.52
CA VAL A 49 13.47 -53.03 33.87
C VAL A 49 14.63 -53.84 34.46
N ASP A 50 15.87 -53.42 34.23
CA ASP A 50 16.87 -53.46 35.29
C ASP A 50 17.80 -52.24 35.20
N GLY A 51 18.09 -51.66 36.36
CA GLY A 51 18.93 -50.48 36.49
C GLY A 51 20.12 -50.76 37.40
N LYS A 52 21.27 -50.14 37.12
CA LYS A 52 22.34 -49.87 38.11
C LYS A 52 23.42 -48.92 37.57
N LYS A 53 23.49 -47.74 38.20
CA LYS A 53 24.66 -47.01 38.76
C LYS A 53 26.06 -47.07 38.08
N ARG A 54 26.56 -45.86 37.74
CA ARG A 54 27.93 -45.25 37.96
C ARG A 54 29.15 -45.95 37.27
N PRO A 55 30.40 -45.41 37.28
CA PRO A 55 30.98 -44.03 37.25
C PRO A 55 32.17 -43.84 36.23
N VAL A 56 32.66 -42.59 36.08
CA VAL A 56 34.07 -42.03 36.02
C VAL A 56 35.24 -42.75 35.26
N ASP A 57 36.17 -41.90 34.76
CA ASP A 57 37.56 -42.08 34.22
C ASP A 57 37.70 -42.16 32.68
N GLU A 58 38.44 -41.29 31.96
CA GLU A 58 39.84 -40.77 32.04
C GLU A 58 40.93 -41.80 31.66
N GLU A 59 41.47 -41.72 30.42
CA GLU A 59 42.80 -42.23 29.99
C GLU A 59 43.10 -41.65 28.57
N LYS A 60 44.12 -40.79 28.28
CA LYS A 60 45.61 -40.94 28.26
C LYS A 60 46.03 -42.18 27.44
N ARG A 61 46.98 -42.22 26.49
CA ARG A 61 48.28 -41.55 26.14
C ARG A 61 48.76 -42.24 24.80
N PRO A 62 50.02 -42.18 24.25
CA PRO A 62 51.24 -41.35 24.45
C PRO A 62 51.71 -40.65 23.13
N VAL A 63 52.53 -39.59 23.09
CA VAL A 63 54.01 -39.41 23.17
C VAL A 63 54.87 -40.39 22.36
N ASP A 64 55.58 -39.88 21.33
CA ASP A 64 56.96 -40.26 21.02
C ASP A 64 57.74 -39.10 20.38
N GLU A 65 58.99 -38.95 20.83
CA GLU A 65 60.02 -37.99 20.42
C GLU A 65 60.83 -38.52 19.23
N GLU A 66 61.30 -37.64 18.34
CA GLU A 66 62.60 -37.85 17.69
C GLU A 66 63.36 -36.54 17.47
N LYS A 67 64.69 -36.64 17.64
CA LYS A 67 65.65 -35.57 17.96
C LYS A 67 66.30 -34.92 16.72
N ARG A 68 66.52 -33.59 16.82
CA ARG A 68 67.72 -32.77 16.41
C ARG A 68 68.17 -32.79 14.92
N PRO A 69 68.90 -31.76 14.41
CA PRO A 69 69.88 -30.93 15.13
C PRO A 69 69.83 -29.40 14.91
N VAL A 70 70.58 -28.76 15.80
CA VAL A 70 70.96 -27.35 15.83
C VAL A 70 72.10 -27.13 14.84
N ASP A 71 72.04 -26.08 14.03
CA ASP A 71 73.25 -25.41 13.57
C ASP A 71 73.03 -23.89 13.44
N GLY A 72 74.00 -23.14 13.94
CA GLY A 72 73.93 -21.69 14.09
C GLY A 72 74.40 -20.95 12.84
N LYS A 73 73.74 -19.82 12.54
CA LYS A 73 74.34 -18.70 11.79
C LYS A 73 73.61 -17.40 12.09
N LYS A 74 74.42 -16.35 12.28
CA LYS A 74 74.05 -14.99 12.68
C LYS A 74 73.38 -14.19 11.55
N ARG A 75 72.60 -13.16 11.97
CA ARG A 75 72.23 -11.86 11.31
C ARG A 75 70.88 -11.80 10.55
N PRO A 76 70.27 -10.60 10.40
CA PRO A 76 70.25 -9.39 11.25
C PRO A 76 68.82 -8.99 11.67
N VAL A 77 68.73 -8.00 12.57
CA VAL A 77 67.49 -7.34 13.00
C VAL A 77 66.93 -6.53 11.84
N ASP A 78 65.66 -6.76 11.47
CA ASP A 78 64.95 -5.98 10.45
C ASP A 78 63.81 -5.16 11.04
N GLU A 79 63.73 -3.94 10.53
CA GLU A 79 62.99 -2.75 10.97
C GLU A 79 61.48 -2.82 10.70
N THR A 80 60.86 -4.00 10.87
CA THR A 80 59.46 -4.25 10.50
C THR A 80 58.51 -4.33 11.69
N THR A 81 59.00 -4.44 12.92
CA THR A 81 58.13 -4.53 14.11
C THR A 81 57.62 -3.18 14.59
N ARG A 82 58.24 -2.06 14.19
CA ARG A 82 57.86 -0.71 14.65
C ARG A 82 56.74 -0.05 13.83
N THR A 83 56.47 -0.56 12.63
CA THR A 83 55.39 -0.06 11.75
C THR A 83 54.04 -0.71 12.03
N ASP A 84 54.02 -1.92 12.60
CA ASP A 84 52.78 -2.62 12.97
C ASP A 84 52.19 -2.14 14.29
N GLU A 85 53.00 -1.74 15.28
CA GLU A 85 52.49 -1.11 16.51
C GLU A 85 51.89 0.27 16.23
N ARG A 86 52.51 1.07 15.35
CA ARG A 86 52.01 2.39 14.96
C ARG A 86 50.68 2.32 14.19
N LYS A 87 50.51 1.32 13.32
CA LYS A 87 49.22 1.05 12.63
C LYS A 87 48.15 0.50 13.57
N ARG A 88 48.53 -0.22 14.63
CA ARG A 88 47.59 -0.74 15.64
C ARG A 88 47.10 0.36 16.57
N ASP A 89 47.96 1.32 16.90
CA ASP A 89 47.59 2.50 17.69
C ASP A 89 46.81 3.56 16.88
N GLU A 90 47.07 3.72 15.57
CA GLU A 90 46.22 4.52 14.69
C GLU A 90 44.81 3.91 14.51
N ARG A 91 44.71 2.57 14.46
CA ARG A 91 43.41 1.88 14.44
C ARG A 91 42.68 1.93 15.79
N ARG A 92 43.39 1.98 16.91
CA ARG A 92 42.80 2.20 18.25
C ARG A 92 42.38 3.66 18.45
N GLY A 93 43.14 4.63 17.95
CA GLY A 93 42.78 6.06 17.96
C GLY A 93 41.59 6.39 17.07
N SER A 94 41.43 5.70 15.93
CA SER A 94 40.28 5.85 15.04
C SER A 94 38.99 5.20 15.56
N ALA A 95 39.10 4.15 16.38
CA ALA A 95 37.95 3.48 17.00
C ALA A 95 37.33 4.26 18.18
N VAL A 96 38.03 5.25 18.74
CA VAL A 96 37.51 6.14 19.80
C VAL A 96 36.77 7.36 19.21
N ALA A 97 36.79 7.57 17.89
CA ALA A 97 36.04 8.63 17.20
C ALA A 97 34.56 8.28 16.87
N ALA A 98 34.01 7.20 17.45
CA ALA A 98 32.64 6.72 17.18
C ALA A 98 31.62 7.05 18.29
N GLY A 99 31.92 8.01 19.16
CA GLY A 99 30.98 8.59 20.12
C GLY A 99 30.56 10.01 19.73
N ARG A 100 30.16 10.25 18.47
CA ARG A 100 29.62 11.57 18.09
C ARG A 100 28.23 11.70 18.74
N THR A 101 28.18 12.21 19.96
CA THR A 101 26.93 12.54 20.66
C THR A 101 26.09 13.42 19.73
N ARG A 102 24.89 12.94 19.36
CA ARG A 102 23.98 13.68 18.47
C ARG A 102 23.76 15.08 19.06
N GLY A 103 24.02 16.11 18.27
CA GLY A 103 23.82 17.49 18.71
C GLY A 103 22.33 17.80 18.93
N PRO A 104 21.99 18.83 19.74
CA PRO A 104 20.61 19.20 20.04
C PRO A 104 19.76 19.47 18.77
N ARG A 105 20.38 19.93 17.69
CA ARG A 105 19.72 20.14 16.38
C ARG A 105 19.21 18.83 15.75
N GLU A 106 19.96 17.73 15.88
CA GLU A 106 19.56 16.42 15.35
C GLU A 106 18.47 15.79 16.22
N TRP A 107 18.53 16.00 17.54
CA TRP A 107 17.49 15.56 18.47
C TRP A 107 16.14 16.24 18.24
N VAL A 108 16.11 17.53 17.88
CA VAL A 108 14.84 18.21 17.53
C VAL A 108 14.18 17.60 16.30
N ALA A 109 14.97 17.30 15.26
CA ALA A 109 14.44 16.68 14.04
C ALA A 109 13.94 15.24 14.27
N ILE A 110 14.68 14.46 15.07
CA ILE A 110 14.27 13.10 15.46
C ILE A 110 13.02 13.16 16.34
N GLY A 111 13.00 14.05 17.33
CA GLY A 111 11.87 14.23 18.25
C GLY A 111 10.60 14.62 17.51
N SER A 112 10.66 15.64 16.64
CA SER A 112 9.50 16.06 15.85
C SER A 112 9.02 14.95 14.90
N PHE A 113 9.96 14.19 14.32
CA PHE A 113 9.63 13.04 13.47
C PHE A 113 8.90 11.95 14.25
N VAL A 114 9.42 11.54 15.41
CA VAL A 114 8.83 10.48 16.24
C VAL A 114 7.45 10.90 16.71
N VAL A 115 7.31 12.13 17.24
CA VAL A 115 6.01 12.68 17.65
C VAL A 115 5.05 12.69 16.47
N GLY A 116 5.45 13.21 15.31
CA GLY A 116 4.61 13.24 14.11
C GLY A 116 4.20 11.84 13.64
N ALA A 117 5.13 10.88 13.62
CA ALA A 117 4.89 9.51 13.17
C ALA A 117 3.92 8.76 14.09
N VAL A 118 4.13 8.87 15.41
CA VAL A 118 3.24 8.29 16.41
C VAL A 118 1.86 8.92 16.31
N THR A 119 1.76 10.25 16.29
CA THR A 119 0.47 10.95 16.22
C THR A 119 -0.35 10.56 14.99
N VAL A 120 0.26 10.56 13.79
CA VAL A 120 -0.45 10.20 12.56
C VAL A 120 -0.83 8.71 12.55
N ALA A 121 0.06 7.82 13.00
CA ALA A 121 -0.26 6.39 13.10
C ALA A 121 -1.41 6.14 14.09
N THR A 122 -1.42 6.83 15.23
CA THR A 122 -2.51 6.75 16.22
C THR A 122 -3.83 7.26 15.65
N PHE A 123 -3.86 8.43 15.00
CA PHE A 123 -5.08 8.93 14.37
C PHE A 123 -5.60 8.01 13.27
N PHE A 124 -4.70 7.42 12.49
CA PHE A 124 -5.09 6.47 11.46
C PHE A 124 -5.63 5.18 12.06
N ALA A 125 -5.01 4.65 13.11
CA ALA A 125 -5.49 3.47 13.83
C ALA A 125 -6.88 3.71 14.45
N ILE A 126 -7.08 4.86 15.12
CA ILE A 126 -8.38 5.25 15.69
C ILE A 126 -9.43 5.36 14.58
N GLY A 127 -9.12 6.09 13.50
CA GLY A 127 -10.05 6.28 12.40
C GLY A 127 -10.40 4.98 11.65
N ALA A 128 -9.43 4.09 11.48
CA ALA A 128 -9.65 2.76 10.90
C ALA A 128 -10.48 1.86 11.83
N TRP A 129 -10.26 1.92 13.14
CA TRP A 129 -10.99 1.12 14.13
C TRP A 129 -12.45 1.56 14.31
N GLN A 130 -12.68 2.88 14.34
CA GLN A 130 -14.02 3.47 14.38
C GLN A 130 -14.84 3.14 13.13
N ARG A 131 -14.16 2.90 12.00
CA ARG A 131 -14.77 2.57 10.70
C ARG A 131 -14.59 1.11 10.33
N ARG A 132 -14.31 0.22 11.29
CA ARG A 132 -13.99 -1.17 10.98
C ARG A 132 -15.15 -1.87 10.30
N TRP A 133 -14.84 -2.63 9.26
CA TRP A 133 -15.79 -3.47 8.54
C TRP A 133 -15.01 -4.47 7.67
N ILE A 134 -15.67 -5.50 7.15
CA ILE A 134 -15.13 -6.32 6.07
C ILE A 134 -16.04 -6.17 4.86
N ALA A 135 -15.47 -5.86 3.69
CA ALA A 135 -16.25 -5.75 2.45
C ALA A 135 -16.77 -7.12 2.00
N ASP A 136 -17.85 -7.13 1.21
CA ASP A 136 -18.34 -8.35 0.55
C ASP A 136 -17.21 -9.00 -0.27
N ASP A 137 -16.51 -8.23 -1.13
CA ASP A 137 -15.32 -8.70 -1.85
C ASP A 137 -14.21 -9.24 -0.92
N GLY A 138 -14.11 -8.72 0.31
CA GLY A 138 -13.15 -9.14 1.32
C GLY A 138 -13.43 -10.52 1.93
N LEU A 139 -14.69 -10.98 1.89
CA LEU A 139 -15.08 -12.31 2.37
C LEU A 139 -14.76 -13.43 1.35
N ILE A 140 -14.61 -13.09 0.06
CA ILE A 140 -14.30 -14.06 -1.02
C ILE A 140 -13.01 -14.84 -0.74
N VAL A 141 -11.96 -14.14 -0.28
CA VAL A 141 -10.67 -14.78 0.04
C VAL A 141 -10.81 -15.76 1.20
N LEU A 142 -11.66 -15.45 2.18
CA LEU A 142 -11.85 -16.29 3.37
C LEU A 142 -12.54 -17.61 3.02
N ARG A 143 -13.43 -17.62 2.03
CA ARG A 143 -13.99 -18.87 1.47
C ARG A 143 -12.90 -19.75 0.87
N THR A 144 -11.94 -19.15 0.17
CA THR A 144 -10.78 -19.89 -0.36
C THR A 144 -9.93 -20.46 0.78
N LEU A 145 -9.75 -19.72 1.87
CA LEU A 145 -9.03 -20.20 3.05
C LEU A 145 -9.77 -21.37 3.71
N ARG A 146 -11.10 -21.33 3.86
CA ARG A 146 -11.89 -22.44 4.39
C ARG A 146 -11.69 -23.71 3.56
N ASN A 147 -11.71 -23.60 2.23
CA ASN A 147 -11.41 -24.73 1.34
C ASN A 147 -9.97 -25.24 1.49
N LEU A 148 -9.01 -24.33 1.62
CA LEU A 148 -7.61 -24.69 1.80
C LEU A 148 -7.39 -25.45 3.12
N PHE A 149 -7.99 -25.01 4.22
CA PHE A 149 -7.96 -25.71 5.51
C PHE A 149 -8.74 -27.03 5.50
N ALA A 150 -9.81 -27.14 4.72
CA ALA A 150 -10.57 -28.37 4.53
C ALA A 150 -9.87 -29.40 3.61
N GLY A 151 -8.73 -29.03 2.99
CA GLY A 151 -7.98 -29.93 2.10
C GLY A 151 -8.46 -29.95 0.65
N ASN A 152 -9.41 -29.08 0.28
CA ASN A 152 -9.92 -28.96 -1.11
C ASN A 152 -8.94 -28.22 -2.05
N GLY A 153 -7.88 -27.62 -1.49
CA GLY A 153 -6.91 -26.81 -2.21
C GLY A 153 -7.26 -25.32 -2.25
N PRO A 154 -6.46 -24.49 -2.94
CA PRO A 154 -6.67 -23.04 -3.03
C PRO A 154 -7.78 -22.69 -4.03
N VAL A 155 -8.99 -23.16 -3.75
CA VAL A 155 -10.17 -23.04 -4.62
C VAL A 155 -11.33 -22.35 -3.90
N PHE A 156 -12.21 -21.73 -4.66
CA PHE A 156 -13.40 -21.07 -4.10
C PHE A 156 -14.56 -22.05 -3.86
N ASN A 157 -14.82 -22.94 -4.81
CA ASN A 157 -15.75 -24.06 -4.68
C ASN A 157 -14.96 -25.37 -4.67
N ALA A 158 -15.36 -26.32 -3.83
CA ALA A 158 -14.76 -27.64 -3.80
C ALA A 158 -14.91 -28.34 -5.17
N GLY A 159 -13.82 -28.92 -5.68
CA GLY A 159 -13.82 -29.61 -6.98
C GLY A 159 -13.63 -28.70 -8.22
N GLU A 160 -13.69 -27.38 -8.05
CA GLU A 160 -13.48 -26.41 -9.14
C GLU A 160 -12.15 -25.66 -8.97
N ARG A 161 -11.16 -25.93 -9.82
CA ARG A 161 -9.87 -25.22 -9.80
C ARG A 161 -9.98 -23.83 -10.42
N VAL A 162 -10.60 -22.90 -9.69
CA VAL A 162 -10.80 -21.50 -10.10
C VAL A 162 -10.13 -20.56 -9.10
N GLU A 163 -9.25 -19.69 -9.59
CA GLU A 163 -8.59 -18.66 -8.79
C GLU A 163 -9.50 -17.42 -8.69
N ALA A 164 -10.39 -17.40 -7.70
CA ALA A 164 -11.30 -16.28 -7.44
C ALA A 164 -10.62 -15.06 -6.78
N ASN A 165 -9.38 -15.23 -6.28
CA ASN A 165 -8.65 -14.18 -5.59
C ASN A 165 -7.75 -13.39 -6.54
N THR A 166 -7.75 -12.06 -6.42
CA THR A 166 -6.86 -11.19 -7.21
C THR A 166 -5.44 -11.14 -6.64
N SER A 167 -5.32 -11.12 -5.30
CA SER A 167 -4.03 -11.01 -4.61
C SER A 167 -3.59 -12.35 -4.02
N THR A 168 -2.59 -12.96 -4.66
CA THR A 168 -1.98 -14.20 -4.20
C THR A 168 -1.27 -14.01 -2.86
N ALA A 169 -0.48 -12.94 -2.72
CA ALA A 169 0.27 -12.68 -1.49
C ALA A 169 -0.66 -12.41 -0.30
N TRP A 170 -1.79 -11.73 -0.53
CA TRP A 170 -2.81 -11.51 0.51
C TRP A 170 -3.41 -12.83 0.98
N THR A 171 -3.80 -13.70 0.05
CA THR A 171 -4.38 -15.02 0.35
C THR A 171 -3.47 -15.83 1.27
N TYR A 172 -2.20 -16.00 0.90
CA TYR A 172 -1.27 -16.82 1.69
C TYR A 172 -0.80 -16.13 2.98
N LEU A 173 -0.82 -14.79 3.04
CA LEU A 173 -0.54 -14.07 4.28
C LEU A 173 -1.65 -14.28 5.31
N LEU A 174 -2.92 -14.21 4.88
CA LEU A 174 -4.05 -14.52 5.75
C LEU A 174 -4.07 -15.99 6.17
N TRP A 175 -3.82 -16.90 5.24
CA TRP A 175 -3.65 -18.33 5.55
C TRP A 175 -2.60 -18.55 6.65
N PHE A 176 -1.42 -17.94 6.50
CA PHE A 176 -0.34 -18.09 7.47
C PHE A 176 -0.75 -17.60 8.87
N TRP A 177 -1.32 -16.41 8.98
CA TRP A 177 -1.73 -15.88 10.28
C TRP A 177 -2.94 -16.61 10.87
N ALA A 178 -3.87 -17.07 10.05
CA ALA A 178 -4.97 -17.93 10.49
C ALA A 178 -4.44 -19.26 11.04
N TRP A 179 -3.48 -19.87 10.35
CA TRP A 179 -2.81 -21.09 10.82
C TRP A 179 -2.03 -20.87 12.12
N VAL A 180 -1.34 -19.73 12.28
CA VAL A 180 -0.57 -19.41 13.49
C VAL A 180 -1.47 -19.11 14.70
N THR A 181 -2.57 -18.40 14.47
CA THR A 181 -3.42 -17.88 15.57
C THR A 181 -4.59 -18.81 15.91
N ASP A 182 -4.95 -19.71 15.00
CA ASP A 182 -6.20 -20.50 15.05
C ASP A 182 -7.46 -19.62 15.26
N GLY A 183 -7.36 -18.34 14.86
CA GLY A 183 -8.42 -17.36 15.01
C GLY A 183 -9.44 -17.46 13.89
N GLN A 184 -10.65 -16.98 14.15
CA GLN A 184 -11.67 -16.81 13.12
C GLN A 184 -11.15 -15.91 11.99
N LEU A 185 -11.33 -16.37 10.74
CA LEU A 185 -10.70 -15.83 9.55
C LEU A 185 -10.98 -14.34 9.33
N GLU A 186 -12.20 -13.89 9.64
CA GLU A 186 -12.63 -12.51 9.54
C GLU A 186 -11.81 -11.59 10.45
N TYR A 187 -11.61 -11.97 11.71
CA TYR A 187 -10.80 -11.19 12.64
C TYR A 187 -9.31 -11.23 12.29
N VAL A 188 -8.81 -12.36 11.77
CA VAL A 188 -7.44 -12.44 11.25
C VAL A 188 -7.26 -11.45 10.10
N ALA A 189 -8.19 -11.43 9.14
CA ALA A 189 -8.16 -10.50 8.01
C ALA A 189 -8.20 -9.04 8.48
N LEU A 190 -9.09 -8.71 9.42
CA LEU A 190 -9.21 -7.38 10.01
C LEU A 190 -7.89 -6.93 10.67
N TRP A 191 -7.30 -7.76 11.53
CA TRP A 191 -6.08 -7.40 12.26
C TRP A 191 -4.87 -7.31 11.34
N VAL A 192 -4.70 -8.24 10.41
CA VAL A 192 -3.59 -8.19 9.44
C VAL A 192 -3.72 -6.94 8.57
N ALA A 193 -4.92 -6.63 8.06
CA ALA A 193 -5.15 -5.43 7.26
C ALA A 193 -4.83 -4.15 8.06
N LEU A 194 -5.31 -4.07 9.30
CA LEU A 194 -5.11 -2.93 10.18
C LEU A 194 -3.63 -2.72 10.50
N VAL A 195 -2.92 -3.78 10.90
CA VAL A 195 -1.50 -3.72 11.27
C VAL A 195 -0.66 -3.28 10.08
N LEU A 196 -0.88 -3.86 8.89
CA LEU A 196 -0.13 -3.47 7.69
C LEU A 196 -0.43 -2.02 7.29
N SER A 197 -1.70 -1.60 7.35
CA SER A 197 -2.10 -0.23 7.02
C SER A 197 -1.46 0.78 7.96
N VAL A 198 -1.58 0.56 9.27
CA VAL A 198 -1.01 1.46 10.29
C VAL A 198 0.51 1.47 10.23
N ALA A 199 1.16 0.32 10.03
CA ALA A 199 2.62 0.24 9.91
C ALA A 199 3.18 0.89 8.64
N ALA A 200 2.42 0.90 7.54
CA ALA A 200 2.83 1.51 6.28
C ALA A 200 3.15 3.00 6.44
N ILE A 201 2.38 3.73 7.26
CA ILE A 201 2.52 5.17 7.47
C ILE A 201 3.89 5.57 8.05
N PRO A 202 4.30 5.10 9.25
CA PRO A 202 5.59 5.45 9.82
C PRO A 202 6.76 4.91 8.99
N ILE A 203 6.61 3.76 8.32
CA ILE A 203 7.65 3.23 7.41
C ILE A 203 7.83 4.19 6.22
N ALA A 204 6.75 4.63 5.58
CA ALA A 204 6.80 5.57 4.46
C ALA A 204 7.41 6.92 4.90
N MET A 205 6.99 7.44 6.06
CA MET A 205 7.56 8.63 6.68
C MET A 205 9.06 8.46 6.94
N TYR A 206 9.50 7.30 7.46
CA TYR A 206 10.90 6.99 7.70
C TYR A 206 11.74 6.97 6.42
N GLY A 207 11.23 6.36 5.34
CA GLY A 207 11.87 6.39 4.03
C GLY A 207 12.13 7.81 3.55
N THR A 208 11.17 8.71 3.77
CA THR A 208 11.28 10.12 3.37
C THR A 208 12.17 10.92 4.32
N ALA A 209 12.11 10.69 5.63
CA ALA A 209 13.07 11.25 6.58
C ALA A 209 14.51 10.86 6.21
N ARG A 210 14.73 9.61 5.81
CA ARG A 210 16.02 9.11 5.31
C ARG A 210 16.42 9.77 3.99
N LEU A 211 15.49 10.03 3.08
CA LEU A 211 15.75 10.83 1.87
C LEU A 211 16.25 12.24 2.23
N LEU A 212 15.66 12.85 3.27
CA LEU A 212 15.91 14.22 3.70
C LEU A 212 17.08 14.40 4.67
N ARG A 213 17.75 13.33 5.12
CA ARG A 213 18.83 13.41 6.14
C ARG A 213 19.93 14.43 5.80
N ASN A 214 20.32 14.55 4.54
CA ASN A 214 21.38 15.49 4.11
C ASN A 214 20.86 16.93 3.96
N ARG A 215 19.55 17.14 4.16
CA ARG A 215 18.86 18.42 4.07
C ARG A 215 18.53 19.04 5.43
N ILE A 216 18.82 18.33 6.53
CA ILE A 216 18.71 18.85 7.90
C ILE A 216 19.62 20.09 8.05
N GLY A 217 19.15 21.13 8.74
CA GLY A 217 19.86 22.41 8.90
C GLY A 217 19.55 23.48 7.83
N GLY A 218 18.63 23.23 6.90
CA GLY A 218 18.20 24.26 5.94
C GLY A 218 19.29 24.69 4.94
N VAL A 219 19.03 25.73 4.14
CA VAL A 219 19.93 26.18 3.05
C VAL A 219 21.27 26.71 3.59
N THR A 220 21.27 27.28 4.79
CA THR A 220 22.48 27.83 5.44
C THR A 220 23.26 26.79 6.27
N GLY A 221 22.71 25.61 6.53
CA GLY A 221 23.30 24.61 7.44
C GLY A 221 23.09 24.92 8.93
N ASP A 222 22.52 26.09 9.25
CA ASP A 222 22.20 26.54 10.59
C ASP A 222 20.68 26.62 10.84
N GLY A 223 20.23 26.09 11.99
CA GLY A 223 18.82 26.09 12.37
C GLY A 223 18.37 24.80 13.07
N TYR A 224 17.22 24.90 13.74
CA TYR A 224 16.47 23.72 14.19
C TYR A 224 15.51 23.30 13.08
N THR A 225 15.62 22.06 12.61
CA THR A 225 14.72 21.51 11.60
C THR A 225 13.65 20.64 12.24
N LEU A 226 12.39 20.97 12.01
CA LEU A 226 11.25 20.12 12.31
C LEU A 226 10.91 19.29 11.08
N LEU A 227 10.79 17.98 11.26
CA LEU A 227 10.23 17.05 10.28
C LEU A 227 8.75 16.87 10.58
N LEU A 228 7.89 17.48 9.76
CA LEU A 228 6.45 17.48 9.95
C LEU A 228 5.76 16.56 8.92
N PRO A 229 4.76 15.76 9.32
CA PRO A 229 4.02 14.92 8.39
C PRO A 229 3.16 15.78 7.46
N LEU A 230 3.31 15.61 6.14
CA LEU A 230 2.48 16.29 5.13
C LEU A 230 1.69 15.25 4.34
N GLY A 231 2.36 14.47 3.49
CA GLY A 231 1.72 13.43 2.68
C GLY A 231 1.02 12.37 3.54
N ALA A 232 1.56 12.08 4.73
CA ALA A 232 0.92 11.17 5.67
C ALA A 232 -0.44 11.69 6.15
N ILE A 233 -0.55 12.99 6.50
CA ILE A 233 -1.82 13.63 6.88
C ILE A 233 -2.80 13.61 5.70
N VAL A 234 -2.32 13.96 4.50
CA VAL A 234 -3.15 13.94 3.28
C VAL A 234 -3.79 12.58 3.06
N TYR A 235 -3.03 11.49 3.22
CA TYR A 235 -3.54 10.14 3.02
C TYR A 235 -4.56 9.74 4.09
N ILE A 236 -4.23 9.90 5.38
CA ILE A 236 -5.08 9.38 6.47
C ILE A 236 -6.37 10.18 6.65
N ALA A 237 -6.41 11.44 6.19
CA ALA A 237 -7.59 12.29 6.27
C ALA A 237 -8.70 11.84 5.32
N VAL A 238 -8.35 11.23 4.18
CA VAL A 238 -9.30 10.76 3.17
C VAL A 238 -10.14 9.62 3.75
N PRO A 239 -11.48 9.77 3.86
CA PRO A 239 -12.33 8.74 4.48
C PRO A 239 -12.18 7.33 3.87
N PRO A 240 -12.13 7.15 2.53
CA PRO A 240 -11.83 5.85 1.93
C PRO A 240 -10.54 5.20 2.42
N ALA A 241 -9.49 5.96 2.73
CA ALA A 241 -8.23 5.38 3.23
C ALA A 241 -8.42 4.69 4.60
N ARG A 242 -9.35 5.19 5.42
CA ARG A 242 -9.70 4.60 6.72
C ARG A 242 -10.68 3.44 6.55
N ASP A 243 -11.64 3.56 5.64
CA ASP A 243 -12.59 2.48 5.36
C ASP A 243 -11.87 1.23 4.82
N PHE A 244 -10.92 1.40 3.90
CA PHE A 244 -10.15 0.28 3.33
C PHE A 244 -8.98 -0.20 4.20
N ALA A 245 -8.76 0.39 5.39
CA ALA A 245 -7.70 -0.04 6.30
C ALA A 245 -8.03 -1.36 7.01
N THR A 246 -9.31 -1.74 7.09
CA THR A 246 -9.81 -2.95 7.77
C THR A 246 -10.69 -3.84 6.89
N SER A 247 -10.98 -3.44 5.65
CA SER A 247 -12.02 -4.00 4.78
C SER A 247 -11.87 -5.47 4.35
N GLY A 248 -10.89 -6.21 4.89
CA GLY A 248 -10.54 -7.58 4.45
C GLY A 248 -9.86 -7.67 3.08
N LEU A 249 -9.68 -6.55 2.37
CA LEU A 249 -9.01 -6.47 1.08
C LEU A 249 -7.51 -6.16 1.23
N GLU A 250 -6.75 -6.39 0.16
CA GLU A 250 -5.30 -6.28 0.11
C GLU A 250 -4.74 -4.85 0.18
N ASN A 251 -5.57 -3.83 0.36
CA ASN A 251 -5.17 -2.41 0.35
C ASN A 251 -4.05 -2.12 1.36
N GLY A 252 -4.17 -2.64 2.58
CA GLY A 252 -3.14 -2.50 3.62
C GLY A 252 -1.80 -3.12 3.22
N LEU A 253 -1.84 -4.31 2.59
CA LEU A 253 -0.65 -4.96 2.06
C LEU A 253 0.00 -4.13 0.94
N CYS A 254 -0.78 -3.48 0.09
CA CYS A 254 -0.28 -2.65 -1.01
C CYS A 254 0.51 -1.44 -0.53
N ILE A 255 -0.06 -0.68 0.42
CA ILE A 255 0.62 0.50 0.97
C ILE A 255 1.82 0.09 1.83
N PHE A 256 1.74 -1.01 2.57
CA PHE A 256 2.86 -1.56 3.32
C PHE A 256 4.01 -1.96 2.39
N TRP A 257 3.71 -2.71 1.34
CA TRP A 257 4.68 -3.11 0.33
C TRP A 257 5.37 -1.90 -0.33
N ALA A 258 4.59 -0.89 -0.71
CA ALA A 258 5.11 0.34 -1.31
C ALA A 258 5.99 1.14 -0.34
N ALA A 259 5.60 1.23 0.94
CA ALA A 259 6.36 1.91 1.99
C ALA A 259 7.72 1.24 2.24
N VAL A 260 7.74 -0.10 2.30
CA VAL A 260 8.99 -0.86 2.44
C VAL A 260 9.86 -0.73 1.19
N LEU A 261 9.27 -0.85 -0.01
CA LEU A 261 10.00 -0.65 -1.27
C LEU A 261 10.66 0.73 -1.33
N TRP A 262 9.94 1.78 -0.92
CA TRP A 262 10.45 3.13 -0.81
C TRP A 262 11.67 3.21 0.11
N CYS A 263 11.59 2.63 1.30
CA CYS A 263 12.71 2.56 2.24
C CYS A 263 13.93 1.84 1.65
N LEU A 264 13.71 0.71 0.96
CA LEU A 264 14.76 -0.07 0.34
C LEU A 264 15.43 0.70 -0.81
N LEU A 265 14.66 1.36 -1.67
CA LEU A 265 15.18 2.17 -2.77
C LEU A 265 15.96 3.39 -2.27
N VAL A 266 15.45 4.13 -1.28
CA VAL A 266 16.17 5.26 -0.67
C VAL A 266 17.44 4.78 0.05
N SER A 267 17.40 3.59 0.65
CA SER A 267 18.59 2.99 1.27
C SER A 267 19.64 2.64 0.22
N TRP A 268 19.22 2.04 -0.89
CA TRP A 268 20.06 1.67 -2.02
C TRP A 268 20.68 2.88 -2.74
N SER A 269 19.91 3.94 -2.96
CA SER A 269 20.38 5.15 -3.65
C SER A 269 21.39 5.98 -2.88
N ARG A 270 21.59 5.66 -1.59
CA ARG A 270 22.51 6.37 -0.68
C ARG A 270 23.77 5.58 -0.39
N ARG A 271 23.88 4.33 -0.86
CA ARG A 271 25.08 3.52 -0.68
C ARG A 271 26.21 4.05 -1.56
N ALA A 272 27.44 3.97 -1.06
CA ALA A 272 28.63 4.35 -1.83
C ALA A 272 28.80 3.42 -3.04
N ASN A 273 29.37 3.94 -4.13
CA ASN A 273 29.74 3.14 -5.29
C ASN A 273 30.67 2.00 -4.85
N GLY A 274 30.35 0.76 -5.26
CA GLY A 274 31.11 -0.42 -4.85
C GLY A 274 30.67 -1.05 -3.51
N ALA A 275 29.67 -0.50 -2.81
CA ALA A 275 29.13 -1.12 -1.60
C ALA A 275 28.56 -2.53 -1.86
N ASP A 276 28.08 -2.81 -3.08
CA ASP A 276 27.62 -4.14 -3.50
C ASP A 276 28.75 -5.18 -3.63
N ALA A 277 30.03 -4.77 -3.59
CA ALA A 277 31.14 -5.71 -3.49
C ALA A 277 31.23 -6.35 -2.08
N THR A 278 30.60 -5.74 -1.07
CA THR A 278 30.49 -6.32 0.26
C THR A 278 29.34 -7.33 0.32
N ARG A 279 29.48 -8.39 1.13
CA ARG A 279 28.41 -9.39 1.34
C ARG A 279 27.10 -8.74 1.79
N GLY A 280 27.17 -7.78 2.72
CA GLY A 280 25.99 -7.07 3.22
C GLY A 280 25.32 -6.19 2.17
N GLY A 281 26.10 -5.48 1.34
CA GLY A 281 25.55 -4.68 0.24
C GLY A 281 24.88 -5.54 -0.83
N ALA A 282 25.53 -6.64 -1.23
CA ALA A 282 24.98 -7.60 -2.17
C ALA A 282 23.64 -8.18 -1.67
N ALA A 283 23.61 -8.66 -0.41
CA ALA A 283 22.39 -9.20 0.20
C ALA A 283 21.25 -8.16 0.24
N ALA A 284 21.55 -6.91 0.60
CA ALA A 284 20.55 -5.84 0.61
C ALA A 284 19.99 -5.52 -0.79
N THR A 285 20.83 -5.57 -1.83
CA THR A 285 20.39 -5.36 -3.22
C THR A 285 19.54 -6.54 -3.72
N LEU A 286 19.92 -7.77 -3.38
CA LEU A 286 19.11 -8.95 -3.71
C LEU A 286 17.78 -8.96 -2.96
N PHE A 287 17.74 -8.51 -1.70
CA PHE A 287 16.50 -8.37 -0.95
C PHE A 287 15.60 -7.27 -1.54
N LEU A 288 16.16 -6.13 -1.98
CA LEU A 288 15.41 -5.13 -2.73
C LEU A 288 14.82 -5.72 -4.01
N ALA A 289 15.60 -6.51 -4.76
CA ALA A 289 15.13 -7.18 -5.97
C ALA A 289 14.02 -8.19 -5.68
N PHE A 290 14.18 -9.00 -4.62
CA PHE A 290 13.14 -9.92 -4.13
C PHE A 290 11.85 -9.16 -3.82
N TRP A 291 11.93 -8.12 -2.98
CA TRP A 291 10.78 -7.35 -2.54
C TRP A 291 10.08 -6.65 -3.70
N ALA A 292 10.84 -6.03 -4.62
CA ALA A 292 10.29 -5.43 -5.83
C ALA A 292 9.66 -6.48 -6.76
N GLY A 293 10.24 -7.68 -6.83
CA GLY A 293 9.72 -8.82 -7.59
C GLY A 293 8.40 -9.37 -7.07
N LEU A 294 8.06 -9.19 -5.78
CA LEU A 294 6.77 -9.61 -5.22
C LEU A 294 5.56 -8.82 -5.77
N ALA A 295 5.81 -7.69 -6.44
CA ALA A 295 4.77 -6.78 -6.93
C ALA A 295 3.55 -7.46 -7.60
N PRO A 296 3.69 -8.30 -8.65
CA PRO A 296 2.56 -8.98 -9.29
C PRO A 296 1.79 -9.94 -8.37
N LEU A 297 2.41 -10.45 -7.31
CA LEU A 297 1.74 -11.31 -6.32
C LEU A 297 0.97 -10.49 -5.27
N VAL A 298 1.43 -9.27 -4.99
CA VAL A 298 0.70 -8.31 -4.14
C VAL A 298 -0.54 -7.85 -4.89
N ARG A 299 -0.37 -7.20 -6.04
CA ARG A 299 -1.46 -6.89 -6.99
C ARG A 299 -0.88 -6.77 -8.40
N PRO A 300 -1.59 -7.25 -9.45
CA PRO A 300 -1.07 -7.22 -10.82
C PRO A 300 -0.58 -5.85 -11.29
N GLU A 301 -1.30 -4.76 -11.00
CA GLU A 301 -0.93 -3.41 -11.45
C GLU A 301 0.31 -2.85 -10.74
N LEU A 302 0.65 -3.35 -9.54
CA LEU A 302 1.87 -2.96 -8.85
C LEU A 302 3.12 -3.51 -9.54
N ALA A 303 2.97 -4.47 -10.45
CA ALA A 303 4.06 -4.94 -11.32
C ALA A 303 4.71 -3.78 -12.09
N VAL A 304 3.96 -2.70 -12.39
CA VAL A 304 4.52 -1.46 -12.96
C VAL A 304 5.52 -0.81 -12.00
N VAL A 305 5.15 -0.67 -10.72
CA VAL A 305 6.00 -0.06 -9.69
C VAL A 305 7.23 -0.92 -9.40
N GLY A 306 7.03 -2.22 -9.19
CA GLY A 306 8.12 -3.17 -8.99
C GLY A 306 9.04 -3.27 -10.21
N GLY A 307 8.47 -3.31 -11.41
CA GLY A 307 9.19 -3.38 -12.68
C GLY A 307 10.07 -2.15 -12.92
N ILE A 308 9.54 -0.94 -12.73
CA ILE A 308 10.32 0.30 -12.85
C ILE A 308 11.45 0.33 -11.82
N ALA A 309 11.20 -0.11 -10.58
CA ALA A 309 12.23 -0.22 -9.55
C ALA A 309 13.33 -1.23 -9.95
N LEU A 310 12.96 -2.40 -10.49
CA LEU A 310 13.90 -3.41 -10.96
C LEU A 310 14.72 -2.94 -12.16
N VAL A 311 14.09 -2.26 -13.13
CA VAL A 311 14.77 -1.66 -14.28
C VAL A 311 15.80 -0.62 -13.81
N LEU A 312 15.43 0.23 -12.85
CA LEU A 312 16.34 1.21 -12.25
C LEU A 312 17.56 0.53 -11.60
N VAL A 313 17.34 -0.53 -10.82
CA VAL A 313 18.42 -1.29 -10.16
C VAL A 313 19.27 -2.05 -11.17
N PHE A 314 18.69 -2.63 -12.23
CA PHE A 314 19.40 -3.40 -13.24
C PHE A 314 20.34 -2.54 -14.09
N LEU A 315 19.89 -1.32 -14.45
CA LEU A 315 20.63 -0.36 -15.28
C LEU A 315 21.70 0.41 -14.51
N ALA A 316 21.63 0.39 -13.17
CA ALA A 316 22.65 0.93 -12.29
C ALA A 316 23.98 0.14 -12.36
N PRO A 317 25.09 0.69 -11.80
CA PRO A 317 26.41 0.07 -11.90
C PRO A 317 26.52 -1.18 -11.03
N LEU A 318 26.15 -2.33 -11.60
CA LEU A 318 26.24 -3.66 -11.00
C LEU A 318 27.15 -4.59 -11.81
N SER A 319 27.80 -5.54 -11.13
CA SER A 319 28.52 -6.62 -11.80
C SER A 319 27.54 -7.56 -12.52
N TRP A 320 28.00 -8.27 -13.55
CA TRP A 320 27.16 -9.23 -14.27
C TRP A 320 26.57 -10.32 -13.37
N LYS A 321 27.37 -10.84 -12.42
CA LYS A 321 26.91 -11.83 -11.42
C LYS A 321 25.75 -11.28 -10.59
N MET A 322 25.84 -10.02 -10.16
CA MET A 322 24.77 -9.37 -9.40
C MET A 322 23.53 -9.11 -10.25
N ARG A 323 23.68 -8.77 -11.54
CA ARG A 323 22.52 -8.63 -12.46
C ARG A 323 21.76 -9.94 -12.62
N VAL A 324 22.46 -11.05 -12.81
CA VAL A 324 21.84 -12.39 -12.85
C VAL A 324 21.15 -12.69 -11.53
N GLY A 325 21.80 -12.42 -10.39
CA GLY A 325 21.21 -12.59 -9.06
C GLY A 325 19.93 -11.77 -8.86
N VAL A 326 19.93 -10.50 -9.26
CA VAL A 326 18.74 -9.62 -9.21
C VAL A 326 17.59 -10.20 -10.02
N VAL A 327 17.84 -10.65 -11.26
CA VAL A 327 16.80 -11.24 -12.13
C VAL A 327 16.25 -12.53 -11.52
N VAL A 328 17.12 -13.44 -11.10
CA VAL A 328 16.70 -14.73 -10.52
C VAL A 328 15.88 -14.53 -9.25
N VAL A 329 16.37 -13.71 -8.32
CA VAL A 329 15.70 -13.48 -7.02
C VAL A 329 14.40 -12.71 -7.18
N ALA A 330 14.31 -11.76 -8.11
CA ALA A 330 13.06 -11.05 -8.40
C ALA A 330 12.02 -11.95 -9.09
N ALA A 331 12.46 -12.91 -9.91
CA ALA A 331 11.58 -13.72 -10.74
C ALA A 331 11.15 -15.05 -10.12
N VAL A 332 11.94 -15.63 -9.19
CA VAL A 332 11.75 -17.01 -8.72
C VAL A 332 10.33 -17.28 -8.21
N LEU A 333 9.80 -16.43 -7.33
CA LEU A 333 8.50 -16.63 -6.74
C LEU A 333 7.35 -16.25 -7.69
N PRO A 334 7.36 -15.07 -8.36
CA PRO A 334 6.31 -14.73 -9.32
C PRO A 334 6.21 -15.70 -10.50
N VAL A 335 7.35 -16.10 -11.08
CA VAL A 335 7.36 -17.03 -12.23
C VAL A 335 6.97 -18.43 -11.77
N GLY A 336 7.45 -18.88 -10.60
CA GLY A 336 7.04 -20.15 -10.02
C GLY A 336 5.53 -20.23 -9.81
N TYR A 337 4.94 -19.18 -9.22
CA TYR A 337 3.50 -19.10 -9.04
C TYR A 337 2.76 -18.99 -10.38
N GLN A 338 3.28 -18.26 -11.36
CA GLN A 338 2.67 -18.15 -12.69
C GLN A 338 2.59 -19.51 -13.39
N ILE A 339 3.64 -20.33 -13.31
CA ILE A 339 3.64 -21.71 -13.83
C ILE A 339 2.60 -22.56 -13.10
N PHE A 340 2.55 -22.45 -11.77
CA PHE A 340 1.53 -23.11 -10.96
C PHE A 340 0.11 -22.69 -11.39
N ARG A 341 -0.15 -21.39 -11.51
CA ARG A 341 -1.44 -20.82 -11.93
C ARG A 341 -1.89 -21.38 -13.28
N MET A 342 -0.99 -21.36 -14.26
CA MET A 342 -1.30 -21.84 -15.60
C MET A 342 -1.62 -23.34 -15.62
N GLY A 343 -0.87 -24.17 -14.87
CA GLY A 343 -1.13 -25.60 -14.84
C GLY A 343 -2.31 -25.99 -13.94
N TYR A 344 -2.53 -25.28 -12.83
CA TYR A 344 -3.57 -25.63 -11.85
C TYR A 344 -4.93 -25.04 -12.23
N TYR A 345 -5.00 -23.74 -12.57
CA TYR A 345 -6.25 -23.02 -12.91
C TYR A 345 -6.52 -22.90 -14.42
N ALA A 346 -5.56 -23.29 -15.27
CA ALA A 346 -5.67 -23.23 -16.72
C ALA A 346 -5.89 -21.82 -17.30
N LEU A 347 -5.38 -20.77 -16.62
CA LEU A 347 -5.48 -19.38 -17.06
C LEU A 347 -4.13 -18.65 -16.88
N LEU A 348 -3.91 -17.57 -17.64
CA LEU A 348 -2.73 -16.70 -17.51
C LEU A 348 -2.89 -15.68 -16.39
N VAL A 349 -4.12 -15.26 -16.14
CA VAL A 349 -4.49 -14.26 -15.13
C VAL A 349 -5.49 -14.88 -14.16
N PRO A 350 -5.63 -14.35 -12.93
CA PRO A 350 -6.66 -14.82 -12.02
C PRO A 350 -8.05 -14.59 -12.65
N ASN A 351 -9.03 -15.42 -12.29
CA ASN A 351 -10.37 -15.39 -12.91
C ASN A 351 -11.05 -14.01 -12.84
N PRO A 352 -10.94 -13.23 -11.73
CA PRO A 352 -11.42 -11.85 -11.68
C PRO A 352 -10.88 -10.91 -12.76
N ALA A 353 -9.66 -11.14 -13.27
CA ALA A 353 -9.09 -10.31 -14.34
C ALA A 353 -9.78 -10.54 -15.69
N VAL A 354 -10.30 -11.76 -15.91
CA VAL A 354 -11.15 -12.09 -17.07
C VAL A 354 -12.56 -11.53 -16.85
N ALA A 355 -13.13 -11.73 -15.66
CA ALA A 355 -14.45 -11.21 -15.30
C ALA A 355 -14.57 -9.69 -15.44
N LYS A 356 -13.51 -8.94 -15.11
CA LYS A 356 -13.50 -7.47 -15.18
C LYS A 356 -12.95 -6.90 -16.50
N ASP A 357 -12.59 -7.76 -17.47
CA ASP A 357 -11.93 -7.40 -18.72
C ASP A 357 -10.84 -6.32 -18.52
N ALA A 358 -9.76 -6.71 -17.85
CA ALA A 358 -8.66 -5.83 -17.45
C ALA A 358 -7.91 -5.14 -18.62
N SER A 359 -8.28 -5.43 -19.87
CA SER A 359 -7.72 -4.85 -21.10
C SER A 359 -8.56 -3.71 -21.71
N GLY A 360 -9.82 -3.53 -21.30
CA GLY A 360 -10.74 -2.51 -21.82
C GLY A 360 -10.33 -1.07 -21.49
N SER A 361 -10.97 -0.07 -22.12
CA SER A 361 -10.74 1.35 -21.77
C SER A 361 -12.03 2.16 -21.66
N LYS A 362 -12.28 2.76 -20.49
CA LYS A 362 -13.45 3.59 -20.17
C LYS A 362 -13.02 4.93 -19.54
N TRP A 363 -12.30 5.76 -20.32
CA TRP A 363 -11.76 7.05 -19.85
C TRP A 363 -12.81 7.98 -19.22
N GLY A 364 -14.00 8.12 -19.83
CA GLY A 364 -15.06 8.99 -19.32
C GLY A 364 -15.51 8.62 -17.91
N GLN A 365 -15.67 7.31 -17.67
CA GLN A 365 -15.98 6.79 -16.35
C GLN A 365 -14.79 6.95 -15.38
N GLY A 366 -13.55 6.84 -15.87
CA GLY A 366 -12.36 7.09 -15.05
C GLY A 366 -12.25 8.52 -14.55
N PHE A 367 -12.57 9.51 -15.40
CA PHE A 367 -12.66 10.91 -14.97
C PHE A 367 -13.83 11.15 -14.00
N THR A 368 -14.95 10.45 -14.20
CA THR A 368 -16.08 10.47 -13.25
C THR A 368 -15.66 9.92 -11.88
N TYR A 369 -14.91 8.81 -11.86
CA TYR A 369 -14.35 8.21 -10.66
C TYR A 369 -13.35 9.13 -9.96
N LEU A 370 -12.49 9.80 -10.74
CA LEU A 370 -11.55 10.79 -10.22
C LEU A 370 -12.27 11.98 -9.58
N ALA A 371 -13.27 12.54 -10.27
CA ALA A 371 -14.07 13.65 -9.75
C ALA A 371 -14.86 13.23 -8.49
N ASN A 372 -15.34 11.99 -8.46
CA ASN A 372 -16.02 11.42 -7.30
C ASN A 372 -15.11 11.30 -6.08
N LEU A 373 -13.81 11.02 -6.25
CA LEU A 373 -12.82 11.07 -5.16
C LEU A 373 -12.38 12.51 -4.81
N PHE A 374 -12.14 13.37 -5.80
CA PHE A 374 -11.54 14.69 -5.56
C PHE A 374 -12.54 15.75 -5.10
N GLY A 375 -13.78 15.69 -5.60
CA GLY A 375 -14.82 16.68 -5.35
C GLY A 375 -15.25 16.75 -3.88
N PRO A 376 -15.77 15.67 -3.29
CA PRO A 376 -16.31 15.66 -1.92
C PRO A 376 -15.29 16.09 -0.87
N TYR A 377 -14.02 15.75 -1.08
CA TYR A 377 -12.95 15.99 -0.11
C TYR A 377 -12.11 17.23 -0.42
N THR A 378 -12.47 18.01 -1.46
CA THR A 378 -11.65 19.13 -1.98
C THR A 378 -10.17 18.74 -2.16
N LEU A 379 -9.92 17.49 -2.55
CA LEU A 379 -8.60 16.84 -2.52
C LEU A 379 -7.57 17.53 -3.42
N LEU A 380 -8.02 18.35 -4.37
CA LEU A 380 -7.14 19.17 -5.20
C LEU A 380 -6.31 20.16 -4.36
N LEU A 381 -6.86 20.70 -3.26
CA LEU A 381 -6.15 21.62 -2.38
C LEU A 381 -4.87 21.00 -1.79
N PRO A 382 -4.90 19.91 -1.01
CA PRO A 382 -3.69 19.30 -0.47
C PRO A 382 -2.75 18.77 -1.55
N VAL A 383 -3.26 18.36 -2.73
CA VAL A 383 -2.41 18.00 -3.88
C VAL A 383 -1.59 19.20 -4.35
N ILE A 384 -2.20 20.38 -4.50
CA ILE A 384 -1.49 21.62 -4.84
C ILE A 384 -0.46 21.96 -3.75
N LEU A 385 -0.85 21.89 -2.47
CA LEU A 385 0.07 22.17 -1.36
C LEU A 385 1.28 21.21 -1.36
N ALA A 386 1.07 19.93 -1.66
CA ALA A 386 2.13 18.93 -1.80
C ALA A 386 3.06 19.23 -2.99
N VAL A 387 2.52 19.60 -4.15
CA VAL A 387 3.30 20.00 -5.32
C VAL A 387 4.16 21.24 -5.01
N VAL A 388 3.57 22.27 -4.39
CA VAL A 388 4.28 23.49 -3.99
C VAL A 388 5.40 23.15 -3.00
N ALA A 389 5.12 22.34 -1.98
CA ALA A 389 6.13 21.88 -1.02
C ALA A 389 7.28 21.14 -1.73
N GLY A 390 6.98 20.23 -2.66
CA GLY A 390 7.97 19.51 -3.46
C GLY A 390 8.85 20.44 -4.31
N VAL A 391 8.25 21.44 -4.96
CA VAL A 391 8.96 22.45 -5.75
C VAL A 391 9.89 23.29 -4.86
N LEU A 392 9.40 23.77 -3.72
CA LEU A 392 10.20 24.54 -2.75
C LEU A 392 11.38 23.72 -2.22
N MET A 393 11.18 22.43 -1.94
CA MET A 393 12.24 21.52 -1.52
C MET A 393 13.28 21.30 -2.62
N LEU A 394 12.87 21.27 -3.89
CA LEU A 394 13.77 21.14 -5.05
C LEU A 394 14.58 22.42 -5.28
N ILE A 395 13.94 23.59 -5.18
CA ILE A 395 14.62 24.90 -5.26
C ILE A 395 15.64 25.02 -4.13
N GLY A 396 15.25 24.73 -2.88
CA GLY A 396 16.15 24.76 -1.73
C GLY A 396 17.35 23.81 -1.88
N ALA A 397 17.14 22.62 -2.47
CA ALA A 397 18.22 21.68 -2.76
C ALA A 397 19.19 22.20 -3.83
N ARG A 398 18.69 22.88 -4.88
CA ARG A 398 19.53 23.52 -5.91
C ARG A 398 20.35 24.67 -5.33
N LEU A 399 19.72 25.56 -4.55
CA LEU A 399 20.39 26.68 -3.91
C LEU A 399 21.52 26.25 -2.97
N ARG A 400 21.33 25.13 -2.24
CA ARG A 400 22.38 24.58 -1.37
C ARG A 400 23.60 24.06 -2.16
N ARG A 401 23.38 23.45 -3.34
CA ARG A 401 24.49 22.99 -4.20
C ARG A 401 25.30 24.15 -4.78
N LEU A 402 24.68 25.31 -4.94
CA LEU A 402 25.32 26.53 -5.45
C LEU A 402 26.01 27.33 -4.34
N ALA A 403 25.87 26.96 -3.07
CA ALA A 403 26.56 27.63 -1.98
C ALA A 403 28.03 27.19 -1.93
N PRO A 404 29.00 28.13 -1.85
CA PRO A 404 30.41 27.79 -1.71
C PRO A 404 30.62 27.02 -0.40
N ALA A 405 31.34 25.90 -0.49
CA ALA A 405 31.73 25.12 0.69
C ALA A 405 32.67 25.98 1.56
N PRO A 406 32.58 25.88 2.90
CA PRO A 406 33.58 26.49 3.76
C PRO A 406 34.96 25.95 3.40
N ALA A 407 35.92 26.85 3.15
CA ALA A 407 37.29 26.48 2.85
C ALA A 407 37.85 25.59 3.98
N PRO A 408 38.50 24.46 3.66
CA PRO A 408 39.15 23.65 4.67
C PRO A 408 40.23 24.50 5.37
N ALA A 409 40.17 24.57 6.69
CA ALA A 409 41.20 25.19 7.49
C ALA A 409 42.46 24.33 7.40
N GLY A 410 43.50 24.87 6.77
CA GLY A 410 44.90 24.42 6.89
C GLY A 410 45.20 22.99 6.44
N ASP A 411 45.64 22.84 5.20
CA ASP A 411 46.95 22.23 4.91
C ASP A 411 47.28 22.43 3.44
N SER A 412 48.40 23.12 3.21
CA SER A 412 48.99 23.34 1.90
C SER A 412 49.67 22.05 1.43
N ALA A 413 49.05 21.29 0.52
CA ALA A 413 49.76 20.33 -0.33
C ALA A 413 48.94 19.93 -1.57
N SER A 414 49.62 20.00 -2.72
CA SER A 414 49.28 19.53 -4.07
C SER A 414 47.94 19.98 -4.68
N VAL A 415 48.03 21.05 -5.46
CA VAL A 415 47.11 21.30 -6.57
C VAL A 415 47.36 20.25 -7.64
N ASP A 416 46.70 19.10 -7.53
CA ASP A 416 46.37 18.32 -8.72
C ASP A 416 45.16 19.00 -9.35
N THR A 417 45.43 19.82 -10.36
CA THR A 417 44.41 20.29 -11.30
C THR A 417 43.72 19.07 -11.90
N ALA A 418 42.57 18.69 -11.33
CA ALA A 418 41.65 17.76 -11.95
C ALA A 418 41.24 18.37 -13.29
N SER A 419 41.83 17.86 -14.37
CA SER A 419 41.43 18.17 -15.72
C SER A 419 39.93 17.91 -15.83
N GLY A 420 39.19 18.96 -16.17
CA GLY A 420 37.81 18.87 -16.62
C GLY A 420 37.76 18.26 -18.02
N ASP A 421 38.23 17.02 -18.15
CA ASP A 421 38.13 16.28 -19.40
C ASP A 421 36.66 15.94 -19.64
N ALA A 422 36.05 16.65 -20.59
CA ALA A 422 34.73 16.31 -21.10
C ALA A 422 34.73 14.82 -21.52
N PRO A 423 33.69 14.03 -21.20
CA PRO A 423 33.72 12.58 -21.42
C PRO A 423 33.96 12.25 -22.89
N THR A 424 35.18 11.82 -23.19
CA THR A 424 35.72 11.65 -24.54
C THR A 424 35.25 10.36 -25.19
N SER A 425 34.86 9.34 -24.40
CA SER A 425 34.36 8.06 -24.91
C SER A 425 32.86 7.82 -24.64
N ARG A 426 32.18 7.09 -25.54
CA ARG A 426 30.79 6.62 -25.32
C ARG A 426 30.67 5.79 -24.03
N ARG A 427 31.73 5.08 -23.63
CA ARG A 427 31.75 4.25 -22.42
C ARG A 427 31.74 5.10 -21.15
N ASP A 428 32.47 6.21 -21.13
CA ASP A 428 32.49 7.13 -19.97
C ASP A 428 31.17 7.86 -19.80
N ARG A 429 30.51 8.20 -20.92
CA ARG A 429 29.14 8.75 -20.90
C ARG A 429 28.13 7.74 -20.36
N LEU A 430 28.20 6.47 -20.80
CA LEU A 430 27.33 5.39 -20.30
C LEU A 430 27.59 5.09 -18.81
N ALA A 431 28.85 5.09 -18.37
CA ALA A 431 29.21 4.90 -16.97
C ALA A 431 28.81 6.09 -16.09
N GLY A 432 28.86 7.31 -16.60
CA GLY A 432 28.33 8.51 -15.95
C GLY A 432 26.81 8.46 -15.80
N TRP A 433 26.09 8.09 -16.86
CA TRP A 433 24.64 7.92 -16.85
C TRP A 433 24.20 6.82 -15.87
N SER A 434 24.84 5.64 -15.90
CA SER A 434 24.53 4.54 -14.99
C SER A 434 24.74 4.94 -13.52
N ARG A 435 25.81 5.67 -13.20
CA ARG A 435 26.03 6.23 -11.86
C ARG A 435 24.94 7.23 -11.44
N ALA A 436 24.38 7.99 -12.37
CA ALA A 436 23.29 8.92 -12.08
C ALA A 436 21.98 8.21 -11.70
N LEU A 437 21.78 6.96 -12.11
CA LEU A 437 20.60 6.15 -11.76
C LEU A 437 20.58 5.73 -10.28
N GLN A 438 21.75 5.54 -9.67
CA GLN A 438 21.86 5.24 -8.24
C GLN A 438 21.93 6.56 -7.43
N THR A 439 20.92 7.41 -7.58
CA THR A 439 20.83 8.67 -6.83
C THR A 439 19.46 8.85 -6.20
N PRO A 440 19.35 9.58 -5.07
CA PRO A 440 18.04 9.82 -4.44
C PRO A 440 17.05 10.55 -5.36
N THR A 441 17.55 11.39 -6.28
CA THR A 441 16.72 12.05 -7.30
C THR A 441 16.16 11.05 -8.30
N ALA A 442 16.99 10.14 -8.83
CA ALA A 442 16.53 9.11 -9.77
C ALA A 442 15.47 8.20 -9.14
N VAL A 443 15.67 7.75 -7.89
CA VAL A 443 14.68 6.97 -7.14
C VAL A 443 13.36 7.73 -6.95
N THR A 444 13.43 9.02 -6.59
CA THR A 444 12.23 9.85 -6.43
C THR A 444 11.46 9.98 -7.73
N VAL A 445 12.15 10.26 -8.84
CA VAL A 445 11.53 10.37 -10.17
C VAL A 445 10.93 9.04 -10.62
N ALA A 446 11.64 7.93 -10.41
CA ALA A 446 11.16 6.60 -10.78
C ALA A 446 9.87 6.22 -10.03
N ILE A 447 9.78 6.52 -8.73
CA ILE A 447 8.58 6.26 -7.92
C ILE A 447 7.41 7.17 -8.33
N LEU A 448 7.66 8.45 -8.58
CA LEU A 448 6.62 9.37 -9.07
C LEU A 448 6.11 8.95 -10.45
N LEU A 449 7.01 8.56 -11.35
CA LEU A 449 6.66 8.04 -12.67
C LEU A 449 5.82 6.77 -12.56
N ALA A 450 6.25 5.82 -11.73
CA ALA A 450 5.52 4.59 -11.49
C ALA A 450 4.12 4.83 -10.93
N GLY A 451 4.00 5.68 -9.89
CA GLY A 451 2.72 6.09 -9.31
C GLY A 451 1.82 6.76 -10.33
N ALA A 452 2.36 7.66 -11.17
CA ALA A 452 1.60 8.33 -12.22
C ALA A 452 1.11 7.37 -13.31
N ILE A 453 1.93 6.40 -13.73
CA ILE A 453 1.52 5.39 -14.71
C ILE A 453 0.38 4.54 -14.13
N VAL A 454 0.48 4.07 -12.89
CA VAL A 454 -0.58 3.30 -12.24
C VAL A 454 -1.85 4.14 -12.05
N PHE A 455 -1.71 5.42 -11.72
CA PHE A 455 -2.83 6.35 -11.63
C PHE A 455 -3.56 6.50 -12.97
N VAL A 456 -2.82 6.75 -14.05
CA VAL A 456 -3.36 6.86 -15.41
C VAL A 456 -3.95 5.54 -15.89
N TYR A 457 -3.36 4.40 -15.51
CA TYR A 457 -3.91 3.08 -15.80
C TYR A 457 -5.34 2.93 -15.23
N TRP A 458 -5.56 3.33 -13.97
CA TRP A 458 -6.89 3.26 -13.38
C TRP A 458 -7.88 4.26 -14.00
N LEU A 459 -7.42 5.45 -14.41
CA LEU A 459 -8.25 6.36 -15.20
C LEU A 459 -8.65 5.76 -16.55
N ARG A 460 -7.70 5.09 -17.23
CA ARG A 460 -7.98 4.39 -18.49
C ARG A 460 -8.96 3.25 -18.29
N GLN A 461 -8.80 2.44 -17.24
CA GLN A 461 -9.66 1.30 -16.95
C GLN A 461 -11.09 1.71 -16.57
N GLY A 462 -11.26 2.95 -16.11
CA GLY A 462 -12.54 3.52 -15.69
C GLY A 462 -12.73 3.60 -14.17
N GLY A 463 -11.71 3.25 -13.38
CA GLY A 463 -11.79 3.18 -11.93
C GLY A 463 -12.40 1.86 -11.47
N ASP A 464 -13.29 1.95 -10.48
CA ASP A 464 -13.90 0.81 -9.80
C ASP A 464 -15.33 1.17 -9.35
N PHE A 465 -16.13 0.19 -8.95
CA PHE A 465 -17.45 0.47 -8.37
C PHE A 465 -17.37 0.97 -6.93
N MET A 466 -16.34 0.58 -6.18
CA MET A 466 -16.15 1.04 -4.82
C MET A 466 -15.53 2.43 -4.81
N HIS A 467 -16.12 3.33 -4.04
CA HIS A 467 -15.67 4.70 -3.91
C HIS A 467 -14.19 4.80 -3.46
N GLY A 468 -13.34 5.42 -4.28
CA GLY A 468 -11.93 5.75 -3.97
C GLY A 468 -10.91 4.60 -3.97
N ARG A 469 -11.33 3.34 -3.71
CA ARG A 469 -10.47 2.15 -3.51
C ARG A 469 -9.21 2.12 -4.38
N VAL A 470 -9.38 2.03 -5.70
CA VAL A 470 -8.26 1.74 -6.62
C VAL A 470 -7.30 2.91 -6.82
N LEU A 471 -7.71 4.14 -6.46
CA LEU A 471 -6.86 5.33 -6.51
C LEU A 471 -6.06 5.57 -5.22
N LEU A 472 -6.38 4.88 -4.12
CA LEU A 472 -5.67 5.05 -2.85
C LEU A 472 -4.21 4.64 -2.93
N THR A 473 -3.91 3.49 -3.52
CA THR A 473 -2.53 2.99 -3.66
C THR A 473 -1.66 3.92 -4.54
N PRO A 474 -2.06 4.31 -5.77
CA PRO A 474 -1.26 5.24 -6.56
C PRO A 474 -1.15 6.63 -5.90
N LEU A 475 -2.20 7.12 -5.21
CA LEU A 475 -2.11 8.33 -4.41
C LEU A 475 -1.03 8.20 -3.32
N PHE A 476 -1.02 7.10 -2.57
CA PHE A 476 -0.01 6.81 -1.56
C PHE A 476 1.41 6.79 -2.15
N VAL A 477 1.59 6.11 -3.28
CA VAL A 477 2.88 6.03 -4.00
C VAL A 477 3.36 7.42 -4.44
N LEU A 478 2.47 8.27 -4.96
CA LEU A 478 2.79 9.64 -5.36
C LEU A 478 3.15 10.53 -4.16
N LEU A 479 2.56 10.27 -2.99
CA LEU A 479 2.85 10.99 -1.75
C LEU A 479 4.14 10.53 -1.06
N LEU A 480 4.72 9.38 -1.42
CA LEU A 480 5.92 8.81 -0.77
C LEU A 480 7.03 9.86 -0.58
N PRO A 481 7.50 10.60 -1.61
CA PRO A 481 8.60 11.56 -1.44
C PRO A 481 8.28 12.76 -0.55
N LEU A 482 7.01 12.93 -0.18
CA LEU A 482 6.46 14.07 0.57
C LEU A 482 5.75 13.64 1.86
N MET A 483 5.92 12.38 2.31
CA MET A 483 5.32 11.89 3.56
C MET A 483 5.68 12.76 4.76
N VAL A 484 6.91 13.29 4.80
CA VAL A 484 7.37 14.31 5.74
C VAL A 484 8.05 15.46 5.00
N ILE A 485 7.91 16.67 5.53
CA ILE A 485 8.55 17.90 5.03
C ILE A 485 9.47 18.52 6.09
N PRO A 486 10.61 19.10 5.69
CA PRO A 486 11.51 19.79 6.61
C PRO A 486 11.16 21.29 6.72
N VAL A 487 10.86 21.76 7.93
CA VAL A 487 10.68 23.18 8.26
C VAL A 487 11.86 23.63 9.12
N THR A 488 12.67 24.60 8.69
CA THR A 488 13.92 24.95 9.39
C THR A 488 13.90 26.36 9.96
N ILE A 489 13.90 26.48 11.29
CA ILE A 489 13.90 27.77 11.98
C ILE A 489 15.36 28.24 12.17
N PRO A 490 15.79 29.37 11.58
CA PRO A 490 17.17 29.86 11.69
C PRO A 490 17.46 30.46 13.07
N VAL A 491 18.56 30.07 13.71
CA VAL A 491 18.90 30.46 15.11
C VAL A 491 19.28 31.95 15.23
N HIS A 492 19.87 32.55 14.20
CA HIS A 492 20.36 33.94 14.26
C HIS A 492 19.39 34.98 13.65
N GLY A 493 18.34 34.52 12.96
CA GLY A 493 17.35 35.41 12.32
C GLY A 493 16.25 35.92 13.25
N VAL A 494 15.91 35.16 14.30
CA VAL A 494 14.81 35.50 15.23
C VAL A 494 15.20 36.70 16.12
N VAL A 495 16.45 36.77 16.58
CA VAL A 495 16.94 37.88 17.41
C VAL A 495 17.10 39.17 16.60
N ALA A 496 17.52 39.09 15.33
CA ALA A 496 17.67 40.25 14.45
C ALA A 496 16.33 40.81 13.93
N ALA A 497 15.31 39.95 13.75
CA ALA A 497 13.98 40.39 13.32
C ALA A 497 13.19 41.08 14.44
N PHE A 498 13.41 40.68 15.71
CA PHE A 498 12.81 41.32 16.90
C PHE A 498 13.61 42.52 17.42
N ARG A 499 14.88 42.70 17.02
CA ARG A 499 15.62 43.96 17.20
C ARG A 499 15.42 44.90 16.00
N ARG A 500 14.18 45.27 15.70
CA ARG A 500 13.93 46.56 15.06
C ARG A 500 13.95 47.62 16.15
N THR A 501 15.11 48.20 16.41
CA THR A 501 15.18 49.54 17.00
C THR A 501 14.45 50.51 16.06
N PRO A 502 13.66 51.47 16.56
CA PRO A 502 13.12 52.52 15.71
C PRO A 502 14.29 53.24 15.04
N ALA A 503 14.20 53.46 13.73
CA ALA A 503 15.14 54.29 13.01
C ALA A 503 15.18 55.68 13.67
N ALA A 504 16.35 56.10 14.15
CA ALA A 504 16.59 57.50 14.43
C ALA A 504 16.45 58.25 13.10
N ALA A 505 15.52 59.20 13.06
CA ALA A 505 15.30 60.07 11.93
C ALA A 505 16.59 60.86 11.66
N SER A 506 17.19 60.67 10.50
CA SER A 506 18.08 61.65 9.89
C SER A 506 17.21 62.75 9.30
N THR A 507 17.08 63.86 10.01
CA THR A 507 16.62 65.12 9.42
C THR A 507 17.82 65.76 8.72
N ASP A 508 17.92 65.53 7.42
CA ASP A 508 18.60 66.44 6.50
C ASP A 508 17.66 66.59 5.33
N ASP A 509 16.94 67.71 5.28
CA ASP A 509 16.51 68.31 4.03
C ASP A 509 16.12 69.78 4.20
N ALA A 510 16.56 70.54 3.19
CA ALA A 510 16.11 71.86 2.76
C ALA A 510 16.59 73.11 3.54
N ASN A 511 17.55 73.83 2.93
CA ASN A 511 17.32 75.25 2.68
C ASN A 511 18.03 75.74 1.42
N THR A 512 17.27 75.89 0.34
CA THR A 512 17.55 76.75 -0.82
C THR A 512 16.88 78.10 -0.57
N GLY A 513 17.58 79.16 -0.94
CA GLY A 513 17.43 80.47 -0.29
C GLY A 513 16.25 81.33 -0.71
N GLU A 514 16.08 82.40 0.05
CA GLU A 514 15.43 83.62 -0.40
C GLU A 514 16.00 84.84 0.34
N ASN A 515 16.17 85.91 -0.42
CA ASN A 515 16.77 87.19 -0.05
C ASN A 515 15.88 88.02 0.87
N THR A 516 16.53 88.83 1.71
CA THR A 516 16.20 90.19 2.24
C THR A 516 16.77 90.23 3.67
N GLY A 517 17.66 91.12 4.11
CA GLY A 517 18.11 92.40 3.62
C GLY A 517 18.02 93.36 4.81
N GLU A 518 19.09 93.51 5.61
CA GLU A 518 19.36 94.75 6.34
C GLU A 518 20.75 94.75 6.98
N ALA A 519 21.38 95.93 6.88
CA ALA A 519 22.70 96.28 7.39
C ALA A 519 22.76 96.19 8.94
N ILE A 520 23.91 96.17 9.61
CA ILE A 520 24.70 97.38 9.96
C ILE A 520 26.07 96.94 10.53
N ASN A 521 27.08 97.71 10.16
CA ASN A 521 28.49 97.76 10.61
C ASN A 521 28.72 97.73 12.14
N GLY A 522 29.92 97.28 12.53
CA GLY A 522 30.74 98.05 13.47
C GLY A 522 31.68 97.29 14.41
N GLY A 523 32.98 97.58 14.29
CA GLY A 523 33.93 97.72 15.42
C GLY A 523 34.63 96.44 15.90
N VAL A 524 35.91 96.17 15.60
CA VAL A 524 37.17 96.79 16.11
C VAL A 524 37.74 96.07 17.36
N SER A 525 38.95 95.51 17.16
CA SER A 525 40.12 95.34 18.05
C SER A 525 39.98 94.57 19.39
N ALA A 526 41.02 94.03 20.01
CA ALA A 526 42.38 93.57 19.69
C ALA A 526 42.91 92.92 20.99
N ASP A 527 43.99 92.13 20.86
CA ASP A 527 45.01 91.83 21.89
C ASP A 527 44.64 90.96 23.10
N ASP A 528 45.20 89.74 23.16
CA ASP A 528 46.30 89.44 24.09
C ASP A 528 46.84 87.99 23.89
N ALA A 529 48.15 87.88 23.76
CA ALA A 529 48.99 86.69 23.94
C ALA A 529 49.95 87.00 25.13
N PRO A 530 50.87 86.12 25.61
CA PRO A 530 51.36 84.85 25.06
C PRO A 530 51.74 83.77 26.12
N GLU A 531 52.53 82.79 25.65
CA GLU A 531 53.59 82.01 26.34
C GLU A 531 53.32 80.58 26.86
N GLY A 532 54.20 79.64 26.45
CA GLY A 532 54.39 78.37 27.15
C GLY A 532 54.94 77.13 26.40
N THR A 533 56.08 77.24 25.70
CA THR A 533 57.18 76.24 25.59
C THR A 533 56.98 74.76 25.11
N ASP A 534 57.50 74.54 23.89
CA ASP A 534 58.28 73.46 23.21
C ASP A 534 59.16 72.47 24.07
N PRO A 535 59.96 71.49 23.52
CA PRO A 535 59.79 70.45 22.49
C PRO A 535 60.39 69.04 22.87
N SER A 536 60.31 68.10 21.91
CA SER A 536 61.34 67.11 21.50
C SER A 536 61.08 65.60 21.71
N ALA A 537 61.02 64.86 20.59
CA ALA A 537 62.03 63.87 20.17
C ALA A 537 61.45 62.97 19.05
N GLY A 538 62.10 62.99 17.87
CA GLY A 538 61.74 62.14 16.74
C GLY A 538 62.52 60.81 16.71
N ILE A 539 62.03 59.87 15.90
CA ILE A 539 62.74 59.18 14.79
C ILE A 539 61.72 58.28 14.05
N PRO A 540 61.76 58.20 12.71
CA PRO A 540 60.76 57.53 11.88
C PRO A 540 61.14 56.08 11.56
N THR A 541 60.14 55.22 11.36
CA THR A 541 60.30 53.95 10.63
C THR A 541 59.28 53.85 9.51
N THR A 542 59.79 54.03 8.30
CA THR A 542 59.22 53.61 7.03
C THR A 542 59.03 52.10 6.99
N GLU A 543 57.80 51.62 6.81
CA GLU A 543 57.55 50.34 6.17
C GLU A 543 56.63 50.55 4.96
N THR A 544 57.21 50.35 3.79
CA THR A 544 56.55 50.17 2.50
C THR A 544 55.63 48.94 2.54
N PRO A 545 54.45 48.98 1.90
CA PRO A 545 53.57 47.82 1.85
C PRO A 545 54.14 46.76 0.89
N VAL A 546 54.29 45.53 1.37
CA VAL A 546 54.51 44.35 0.54
C VAL A 546 53.18 44.01 -0.16
N PRO A 547 53.09 44.05 -1.51
CA PRO A 547 51.89 43.62 -2.21
C PRO A 547 51.97 42.10 -2.45
N GLY A 548 51.03 41.32 -1.92
CA GLY A 548 50.98 39.89 -2.29
C GLY A 548 50.31 38.89 -1.36
N VAL A 549 49.40 39.30 -0.46
CA VAL A 549 48.51 38.34 0.20
C VAL A 549 47.08 38.62 -0.24
N PRO A 550 46.42 37.74 -1.02
CA PRO A 550 45.00 37.91 -1.29
C PRO A 550 44.27 37.82 0.05
N ALA A 551 43.55 38.89 0.41
CA ALA A 551 42.60 38.87 1.50
C ALA A 551 41.68 37.67 1.29
N ALA A 552 41.65 36.74 2.24
CA ALA A 552 40.67 35.66 2.22
C ALA A 552 39.28 36.30 2.17
N ASP A 553 38.52 36.01 1.12
CA ASP A 553 37.13 36.45 0.94
C ASP A 553 36.30 36.04 2.18
N VAL A 554 36.14 36.96 3.13
CA VAL A 554 35.13 36.83 4.18
C VAL A 554 33.79 37.03 3.47
N PRO A 555 32.87 36.05 3.46
CA PRO A 555 31.61 36.19 2.75
C PRO A 555 30.84 37.38 3.29
N ASP A 556 30.63 38.37 2.42
CA ASP A 556 29.96 39.64 2.68
C ASP A 556 28.69 39.45 3.54
N ALA A 557 28.59 40.20 4.65
CA ALA A 557 27.48 40.11 5.60
C ALA A 557 26.11 40.31 4.92
N SER A 558 26.06 41.04 3.80
CA SER A 558 24.87 41.23 2.97
C SER A 558 24.34 39.90 2.40
N THR A 559 25.23 39.01 1.94
CA THR A 559 24.88 37.73 1.31
C THR A 559 24.39 36.70 2.35
N ARG A 560 25.00 36.71 3.54
CA ARG A 560 24.57 35.89 4.70
C ARG A 560 23.18 36.32 5.18
N ASN A 561 22.92 37.63 5.26
CA ASN A 561 21.60 38.17 5.59
C ASN A 561 20.55 37.83 4.53
N ARG A 562 20.88 37.91 3.23
CA ARG A 562 19.96 37.53 2.14
C ARG A 562 19.58 36.05 2.19
N ARG A 563 20.56 35.15 2.42
CA ARG A 563 20.31 33.69 2.54
C ARG A 563 19.47 33.36 3.78
N THR A 564 19.72 34.05 4.90
CA THR A 564 18.94 33.89 6.14
C THR A 564 17.49 34.34 5.95
N ARG A 565 17.27 35.48 5.27
CA ARG A 565 15.92 35.97 4.91
C ARG A 565 15.19 35.01 3.97
N LEU A 566 15.87 34.49 2.94
CA LEU A 566 15.30 33.50 2.03
C LEU A 566 14.92 32.19 2.75
N GLN A 567 15.76 31.73 3.68
CA GLN A 567 15.47 30.55 4.49
C GLN A 567 14.29 30.76 5.44
N LEU A 568 14.21 31.95 6.07
CA LEU A 568 13.08 32.30 6.93
C LEU A 568 11.77 32.35 6.12
N ALA A 569 11.77 33.05 4.98
CA ALA A 569 10.61 33.11 4.09
C ALA A 569 10.17 31.72 3.62
N GLY A 570 11.11 30.88 3.18
CA GLY A 570 10.80 29.49 2.80
C GLY A 570 10.23 28.68 3.97
N SER A 571 10.70 28.90 5.19
CA SER A 571 10.21 28.17 6.37
C SER A 571 8.82 28.64 6.81
N VAL A 572 8.52 29.93 6.72
CA VAL A 572 7.18 30.48 6.95
C VAL A 572 6.20 29.91 5.93
N ILE A 573 6.57 29.86 4.65
CA ILE A 573 5.74 29.25 3.60
C ILE A 573 5.50 27.76 3.89
N MET A 574 6.54 26.98 4.18
CA MET A 574 6.40 25.56 4.48
C MET A 574 5.56 25.30 5.73
N ALA A 575 5.69 26.12 6.77
CA ALA A 575 4.84 26.06 7.97
C ALA A 575 3.38 26.40 7.65
N GLY A 576 3.14 27.46 6.86
CA GLY A 576 1.80 27.83 6.39
C GLY A 576 1.13 26.71 5.60
N LEU A 577 1.85 26.09 4.64
CA LEU A 577 1.36 24.94 3.87
C LEU A 577 0.98 23.76 4.78
N TRP A 578 1.81 23.47 5.79
CA TRP A 578 1.53 22.41 6.75
C TRP A 578 0.27 22.71 7.59
N VAL A 579 0.16 23.92 8.14
CA VAL A 579 -1.03 24.34 8.92
C VAL A 579 -2.29 24.26 8.06
N THR A 580 -2.26 24.74 6.82
CA THR A 580 -3.40 24.63 5.90
C THR A 580 -3.78 23.18 5.64
N THR A 581 -2.81 22.28 5.53
CA THR A 581 -3.07 20.84 5.34
C THR A 581 -3.72 20.21 6.58
N VAL A 582 -3.30 20.59 7.79
CA VAL A 582 -3.91 20.13 9.05
C VAL A 582 -5.35 20.65 9.18
N VAL A 583 -5.59 21.93 8.86
CA VAL A 583 -6.93 22.53 8.89
C VAL A 583 -7.85 21.84 7.86
N TRP A 584 -7.37 21.63 6.64
CA TRP A 584 -8.09 20.87 5.61
C TRP A 584 -8.43 19.46 6.09
N ALA A 585 -7.46 18.75 6.68
CA ALA A 585 -7.69 17.40 7.19
C ALA A 585 -8.77 17.37 8.28
N ALA A 586 -8.76 18.34 9.21
CA ALA A 586 -9.78 18.48 10.23
C ALA A 586 -11.18 18.78 9.65
N MET A 587 -11.26 19.53 8.54
CA MET A 587 -12.55 19.81 7.89
C MET A 587 -13.12 18.59 7.14
N VAL A 588 -12.24 17.76 6.56
CA VAL A 588 -12.65 16.68 5.64
C VAL A 588 -12.81 15.31 6.32
N HIS A 589 -12.23 15.12 7.52
CA HIS A 589 -12.20 13.80 8.14
C HIS A 589 -13.56 13.17 8.46
N GLU A 590 -14.63 13.96 8.57
CA GLU A 590 -16.01 13.47 8.80
C GLU A 590 -16.91 13.61 7.58
N THR A 591 -16.39 14.02 6.42
CA THR A 591 -17.21 14.16 5.22
C THR A 591 -17.78 12.80 4.78
N VAL A 592 -19.09 12.76 4.59
CA VAL A 592 -19.84 11.60 4.08
C VAL A 592 -20.40 11.95 2.71
N LEU A 593 -20.38 10.99 1.80
CA LEU A 593 -20.98 11.13 0.48
C LEU A 593 -22.52 11.26 0.59
N PRO A 594 -23.15 12.23 -0.08
CA PRO A 594 -24.61 12.34 -0.13
C PRO A 594 -25.24 11.06 -0.71
N ASN A 595 -26.33 10.59 -0.11
CA ASN A 595 -27.10 9.41 -0.54
C ASN A 595 -26.34 8.07 -0.62
N ALA A 596 -25.11 8.02 -0.10
CA ALA A 596 -24.24 6.84 -0.13
C ALA A 596 -24.84 5.57 0.50
N GLY A 597 -25.81 5.72 1.40
CA GLY A 597 -26.48 4.61 2.08
C GLY A 597 -27.75 4.09 1.39
N ILE A 598 -28.28 4.79 0.39
CA ILE A 598 -29.70 4.64 -0.01
C ILE A 598 -29.89 4.44 -1.52
N ASP A 599 -28.98 4.95 -2.36
CA ASP A 599 -29.12 4.83 -3.82
C ASP A 599 -27.76 4.58 -4.51
N ILE A 600 -27.81 3.77 -5.56
CA ILE A 600 -26.69 3.56 -6.48
C ILE A 600 -26.90 4.50 -7.66
N GLY A 601 -26.32 5.70 -7.55
CA GLY A 601 -26.47 6.74 -8.57
C GLY A 601 -26.01 6.31 -9.96
N ARG A 602 -26.36 7.09 -10.99
CA ARG A 602 -26.05 6.80 -12.41
C ARG A 602 -24.56 6.61 -12.72
N SER A 603 -23.66 7.11 -11.88
CA SER A 603 -22.22 6.86 -12.01
C SER A 603 -21.84 5.41 -11.70
N GLY A 604 -22.69 4.63 -11.04
CA GLY A 604 -22.41 3.26 -10.63
C GLY A 604 -21.33 3.15 -9.54
N ILE A 605 -20.94 4.26 -8.90
CA ILE A 605 -19.94 4.29 -7.83
C ILE A 605 -20.66 4.30 -6.48
N VAL A 606 -20.27 3.42 -5.58
CA VAL A 606 -20.91 3.21 -4.28
C VAL A 606 -19.88 3.26 -3.16
N ASP A 607 -20.24 3.95 -2.09
CA ASP A 607 -19.60 3.77 -0.78
C ASP A 607 -20.21 2.53 -0.14
N GLU A 608 -19.61 1.39 -0.43
CA GLU A 608 -20.13 0.07 -0.07
C GLU A 608 -20.27 -0.10 1.46
N ARG A 609 -19.31 0.44 2.23
CA ARG A 609 -19.40 0.45 3.69
C ARG A 609 -20.67 1.15 4.13
N ARG A 610 -20.91 2.37 3.64
CA ARG A 610 -22.08 3.15 4.05
C ARG A 610 -23.39 2.51 3.58
N PHE A 611 -23.39 1.91 2.39
CA PHE A 611 -24.53 1.15 1.87
C PHE A 611 -24.94 0.02 2.84
N TYR A 612 -24.00 -0.84 3.23
CA TYR A 612 -24.31 -1.95 4.14
C TYR A 612 -24.64 -1.48 5.56
N VAL A 613 -23.88 -0.53 6.11
CA VAL A 613 -24.16 0.02 7.44
C VAL A 613 -25.58 0.61 7.53
N THR A 614 -26.04 1.28 6.47
CA THR A 614 -27.38 1.88 6.44
C THR A 614 -28.47 0.81 6.30
N ASN A 615 -28.27 -0.19 5.44
CA ASN A 615 -29.27 -1.21 5.16
C ASN A 615 -29.40 -2.28 6.26
N MET A 616 -28.35 -2.52 7.03
CA MET A 616 -28.33 -3.55 8.10
C MET A 616 -28.50 -2.95 9.50
N GLY A 617 -28.29 -1.64 9.66
CA GLY A 617 -28.31 -1.00 10.99
C GLY A 617 -27.11 -1.34 11.88
N ASN A 618 -26.12 -2.08 11.37
CA ASN A 618 -24.86 -2.38 12.06
C ASN A 618 -23.76 -1.41 11.62
N GLU A 619 -23.22 -0.61 12.54
CA GLU A 619 -22.18 0.38 12.24
C GLU A 619 -20.82 -0.23 11.88
N ASN A 620 -20.54 -1.47 12.29
CA ASN A 620 -19.24 -2.11 12.14
C ASN A 620 -19.38 -3.61 11.79
N PRO A 621 -19.89 -3.97 10.59
CA PRO A 621 -20.05 -5.36 10.19
C PRO A 621 -18.68 -5.97 9.85
N VAL A 622 -18.24 -6.95 10.65
CA VAL A 622 -16.91 -7.58 10.52
C VAL A 622 -17.03 -9.04 10.11
N THR A 623 -18.00 -9.76 10.65
CA THR A 623 -18.18 -11.20 10.41
C THR A 623 -19.17 -11.44 9.28
N ALA A 624 -19.11 -12.61 8.65
CA ALA A 624 -20.13 -12.99 7.68
C ALA A 624 -21.54 -13.09 8.30
N ALA A 625 -21.63 -13.41 9.60
CA ALA A 625 -22.88 -13.47 10.35
C ALA A 625 -23.52 -12.07 10.52
N ASP A 626 -22.72 -11.00 10.63
CA ASP A 626 -23.23 -9.62 10.69
C ASP A 626 -24.02 -9.23 9.43
N TYR A 627 -23.81 -9.95 8.33
CA TYR A 627 -24.52 -9.75 7.07
C TYR A 627 -25.86 -10.48 6.97
N LEU A 628 -26.22 -11.30 7.97
CA LEU A 628 -27.53 -11.97 8.02
C LEU A 628 -28.67 -10.99 8.32
N ASP A 629 -28.37 -9.86 8.95
CA ASP A 629 -29.32 -8.76 9.16
C ASP A 629 -29.80 -8.12 7.85
N TYR A 630 -29.13 -8.42 6.73
CA TYR A 630 -29.67 -8.14 5.40
C TYR A 630 -30.68 -9.24 5.04
N PRO A 631 -32.00 -8.95 4.95
CA PRO A 631 -33.05 -9.99 4.96
C PRO A 631 -32.87 -11.11 3.92
N ARG A 632 -32.34 -10.76 2.75
CA ARG A 632 -32.01 -11.69 1.66
C ARG A 632 -31.00 -12.76 2.05
N MET A 633 -30.07 -12.47 2.94
CA MET A 633 -29.06 -13.43 3.37
C MET A 633 -29.62 -14.44 4.35
N GLN A 634 -30.45 -14.02 5.30
CA GLN A 634 -31.09 -14.94 6.23
C GLN A 634 -31.97 -15.93 5.47
N ALA A 635 -32.83 -15.45 4.58
CA ALA A 635 -33.68 -16.30 3.74
C ALA A 635 -32.87 -17.29 2.89
N MET A 636 -31.69 -16.89 2.43
CA MET A 636 -30.79 -17.78 1.68
C MET A 636 -30.28 -18.92 2.55
N VAL A 637 -29.81 -18.63 3.75
CA VAL A 637 -29.28 -19.64 4.69
C VAL A 637 -30.37 -20.63 5.07
N ASP A 638 -31.60 -20.14 5.33
CA ASP A 638 -32.75 -20.99 5.64
C ASP A 638 -33.08 -21.92 4.47
N ASN A 639 -33.08 -21.40 3.23
CA ASN A 639 -33.29 -22.20 2.01
C ASN A 639 -32.18 -23.23 1.77
N ILE A 640 -30.92 -22.88 2.11
CA ILE A 640 -29.80 -23.83 2.05
C ILE A 640 -30.04 -24.98 3.03
N ALA A 641 -30.37 -24.67 4.29
CA ALA A 641 -30.61 -25.69 5.31
C ALA A 641 -31.75 -26.64 4.94
N GLU A 642 -32.77 -26.15 4.25
CA GLU A 642 -33.89 -26.95 3.77
C GLU A 642 -33.50 -27.88 2.60
N HIS A 643 -32.73 -27.38 1.62
CA HIS A 643 -32.53 -28.07 0.33
C HIS A 643 -31.12 -28.63 0.08
N GLU A 644 -30.18 -28.49 1.02
CA GLU A 644 -28.78 -28.95 0.88
C GLU A 644 -28.68 -30.42 0.45
N LYS A 645 -29.51 -31.29 1.04
CA LYS A 645 -29.54 -32.73 0.72
C LYS A 645 -30.24 -33.05 -0.59
N GLU A 646 -31.16 -32.20 -1.03
CA GLU A 646 -31.94 -32.42 -2.26
C GLU A 646 -31.13 -31.98 -3.49
N GLY A 647 -30.25 -31.00 -3.31
CA GLY A 647 -29.53 -30.33 -4.40
C GLY A 647 -30.48 -29.48 -5.25
N GLY A 648 -29.91 -28.69 -6.17
CA GLY A 648 -30.71 -27.80 -7.02
C GLY A 648 -30.02 -26.47 -7.23
N VAL A 649 -30.79 -25.49 -7.66
CA VAL A 649 -30.32 -24.12 -7.86
C VAL A 649 -31.18 -23.16 -7.05
N LEU A 650 -30.54 -22.37 -6.21
CA LEU A 650 -31.15 -21.23 -5.53
C LEU A 650 -30.84 -19.96 -6.31
N VAL A 651 -31.89 -19.23 -6.68
CA VAL A 651 -31.77 -17.96 -7.39
C VAL A 651 -32.54 -16.87 -6.65
N ALA A 652 -31.94 -15.68 -6.61
CA ALA A 652 -32.47 -14.54 -5.87
C ALA A 652 -33.89 -14.17 -6.33
N SER A 653 -34.83 -14.03 -5.39
CA SER A 653 -36.19 -13.53 -5.68
C SER A 653 -36.23 -12.00 -5.74
N PHE A 654 -37.32 -11.48 -6.31
CA PHE A 654 -37.69 -10.07 -6.21
C PHE A 654 -38.10 -9.70 -4.78
N ASN A 655 -38.71 -10.64 -4.05
CA ASN A 655 -38.92 -10.52 -2.62
C ASN A 655 -37.58 -10.77 -1.89
N TYR A 656 -37.24 -9.92 -0.93
CA TYR A 656 -35.99 -10.06 -0.18
C TYR A 656 -36.06 -11.16 0.87
N ASP A 657 -37.26 -11.58 1.27
CA ASP A 657 -37.44 -12.64 2.28
C ASP A 657 -37.55 -14.05 1.66
N GLU A 658 -37.36 -14.16 0.34
CA GLU A 658 -37.55 -15.42 -0.39
C GLU A 658 -36.44 -15.69 -1.41
N TRP A 659 -36.25 -16.96 -1.72
CA TRP A 659 -35.42 -17.44 -2.82
C TRP A 659 -36.23 -18.39 -3.67
N TYR A 660 -35.99 -18.37 -4.97
CA TYR A 660 -36.55 -19.38 -5.86
C TYR A 660 -35.66 -20.62 -5.80
N TYR A 661 -36.26 -21.75 -5.46
CA TYR A 661 -35.62 -23.07 -5.50
C TYR A 661 -36.02 -23.84 -6.76
N ILE A 662 -35.01 -24.33 -7.49
CA ILE A 662 -35.18 -25.13 -8.69
C ILE A 662 -34.50 -26.49 -8.43
N PRO A 663 -35.27 -27.57 -8.20
CA PRO A 663 -34.73 -28.87 -7.80
C PRO A 663 -34.00 -29.55 -8.95
N LEU A 664 -33.13 -30.48 -8.58
CA LEU A 664 -32.59 -31.46 -9.51
C LEU A 664 -33.65 -32.53 -9.84
N PRO A 665 -33.57 -33.17 -11.02
CA PRO A 665 -34.39 -34.34 -11.32
C PRO A 665 -34.25 -35.41 -10.25
N GLN A 666 -35.36 -36.06 -9.87
CA GLN A 666 -35.34 -37.14 -8.86
C GLN A 666 -34.42 -38.31 -9.24
N SER A 667 -34.18 -38.50 -10.54
CA SER A 667 -33.25 -39.49 -11.09
C SER A 667 -31.78 -39.21 -10.77
N THR A 668 -31.43 -38.01 -10.29
CA THR A 668 -30.06 -37.65 -9.98
C THR A 668 -29.58 -38.41 -8.73
N PRO A 669 -28.49 -39.21 -8.84
CA PRO A 669 -27.91 -39.94 -7.71
C PRO A 669 -27.53 -39.02 -6.56
N GLN A 670 -27.71 -39.49 -5.31
CA GLN A 670 -27.50 -38.68 -4.11
C GLN A 670 -26.07 -38.11 -4.01
N ASP A 671 -25.06 -38.89 -4.41
CA ASP A 671 -23.65 -38.50 -4.44
C ASP A 671 -23.32 -37.41 -5.48
N LYS A 672 -24.26 -37.14 -6.40
CA LYS A 672 -24.14 -36.12 -7.45
C LYS A 672 -25.09 -34.96 -7.25
N ARG A 673 -25.84 -34.93 -6.14
CA ARG A 673 -26.71 -33.80 -5.80
C ARG A 673 -25.85 -32.73 -5.16
N THR A 674 -25.80 -31.58 -5.82
CA THR A 674 -25.14 -30.38 -5.32
C THR A 674 -26.13 -29.25 -5.33
N LEU A 675 -26.19 -28.49 -4.24
CA LEU A 675 -26.94 -27.25 -4.18
C LEU A 675 -26.05 -26.11 -4.69
N THR A 676 -26.54 -25.38 -5.69
CA THR A 676 -25.86 -24.24 -6.29
C THR A 676 -26.59 -22.95 -5.93
N VAL A 677 -25.91 -22.01 -5.29
CA VAL A 677 -26.43 -20.65 -5.06
C VAL A 677 -25.90 -19.74 -6.16
N TYR A 678 -26.80 -19.12 -6.91
CA TYR A 678 -26.46 -18.18 -7.97
C TYR A 678 -26.81 -16.75 -7.58
N PHE A 679 -25.82 -15.95 -7.22
CA PHE A 679 -26.04 -14.60 -6.73
C PHE A 679 -24.87 -13.64 -6.99
N LEU A 680 -25.17 -12.35 -7.08
CA LEU A 680 -24.20 -11.30 -7.37
C LEU A 680 -23.17 -11.13 -6.24
N ASN A 681 -23.64 -11.03 -4.99
CA ASN A 681 -22.78 -10.76 -3.84
C ASN A 681 -22.13 -12.04 -3.35
N LEU A 682 -20.88 -12.26 -3.77
CA LEU A 682 -20.25 -13.57 -3.65
C LEU A 682 -19.70 -13.84 -2.23
N GLY A 683 -19.22 -12.81 -1.53
CA GLY A 683 -18.51 -12.97 -0.27
C GLY A 683 -19.40 -13.36 0.90
N MET A 684 -20.40 -12.54 1.20
CA MET A 684 -21.40 -12.77 2.24
C MET A 684 -22.20 -14.04 1.98
N THR A 685 -22.48 -14.36 0.70
CA THR A 685 -23.12 -15.60 0.28
C THR A 685 -22.26 -16.81 0.61
N SER A 686 -21.01 -16.82 0.18
CA SER A 686 -20.14 -18.00 0.31
C SER A 686 -19.64 -18.26 1.73
N MET A 687 -19.47 -17.21 2.54
CA MET A 687 -19.06 -17.39 3.92
C MET A 687 -20.20 -17.86 4.83
N ASN A 688 -21.46 -17.52 4.50
CA ASN A 688 -22.63 -18.06 5.19
C ASN A 688 -23.10 -19.43 4.64
N ALA A 689 -22.51 -19.91 3.54
CA ALA A 689 -22.80 -21.23 2.98
C ALA A 689 -21.81 -22.32 3.50
N PRO A 690 -22.26 -23.58 3.66
CA PRO A 690 -21.39 -24.76 3.85
C PRO A 690 -20.42 -24.97 2.67
N LEU A 691 -19.36 -25.77 2.83
CA LEU A 691 -18.30 -25.95 1.80
C LEU A 691 -18.71 -26.84 0.62
N ASP A 692 -19.71 -27.70 0.83
CA ASP A 692 -20.35 -28.59 -0.12
C ASP A 692 -21.47 -27.91 -0.93
N VAL A 693 -21.91 -26.72 -0.51
CA VAL A 693 -22.75 -25.84 -1.33
C VAL A 693 -21.87 -25.08 -2.32
N ARG A 694 -22.20 -25.19 -3.61
CA ARG A 694 -21.54 -24.48 -4.69
C ARG A 694 -22.08 -23.06 -4.78
N VAL A 695 -21.20 -22.07 -4.85
CA VAL A 695 -21.59 -20.66 -4.95
C VAL A 695 -20.97 -20.04 -6.19
N VAL A 696 -21.81 -19.46 -7.05
CA VAL A 696 -21.42 -18.88 -8.35
C VAL A 696 -22.14 -17.56 -8.58
N ASP A 697 -21.54 -16.69 -9.41
CA ASP A 697 -22.04 -15.34 -9.66
C ASP A 697 -22.21 -15.03 -11.15
N GLN A 698 -23.04 -14.03 -11.41
CA GLN A 698 -23.39 -13.55 -12.76
C GLN A 698 -22.25 -12.81 -13.46
N MET A 699 -21.27 -12.30 -12.72
CA MET A 699 -20.16 -11.49 -13.25
C MET A 699 -18.96 -12.36 -13.65
N GLY A 700 -18.88 -13.56 -13.07
CA GLY A 700 -17.84 -14.55 -13.30
C GLY A 700 -16.64 -14.44 -12.39
N LEU A 701 -16.77 -13.96 -11.15
CA LEU A 701 -15.67 -13.99 -10.18
C LEU A 701 -15.30 -15.43 -9.78
N ALA A 702 -16.30 -16.24 -9.46
CA ALA A 702 -16.16 -17.67 -9.15
C ALA A 702 -16.64 -18.59 -10.28
N TYR A 703 -17.40 -18.06 -11.25
CA TYR A 703 -17.97 -18.87 -12.33
C TYR A 703 -17.24 -18.65 -13.67
N PRO A 704 -16.41 -19.60 -14.13
CA PRO A 704 -15.64 -19.42 -15.36
C PRO A 704 -16.51 -19.21 -16.60
N LEU A 705 -17.71 -19.78 -16.67
CA LEU A 705 -18.59 -19.56 -17.82
C LEU A 705 -18.99 -18.07 -17.93
N ALA A 706 -19.48 -17.49 -16.83
CA ALA A 706 -19.84 -16.07 -16.77
C ALA A 706 -18.63 -15.14 -17.00
N ALA A 707 -17.43 -15.53 -16.56
CA ALA A 707 -16.23 -14.70 -16.70
C ALA A 707 -15.87 -14.39 -18.16
N HIS A 708 -16.24 -15.30 -19.07
CA HIS A 708 -15.91 -15.23 -20.49
C HIS A 708 -17.07 -14.70 -21.36
N THR A 709 -18.13 -14.13 -20.77
CA THR A 709 -19.08 -13.32 -21.54
C THR A 709 -18.44 -11.99 -21.94
N GLU A 710 -18.95 -11.39 -23.02
CA GLU A 710 -18.60 -10.01 -23.37
C GLU A 710 -19.14 -9.00 -22.36
N ARG A 711 -18.47 -7.85 -22.30
CA ARG A 711 -18.88 -6.70 -21.50
C ARG A 711 -20.13 -6.03 -22.06
N LEU A 712 -20.93 -5.49 -21.15
CA LEU A 712 -21.99 -4.54 -21.45
C LEU A 712 -21.38 -3.14 -21.59
N GLU A 713 -21.62 -2.50 -22.73
CA GLU A 713 -21.10 -1.15 -23.03
C GLU A 713 -21.48 -0.14 -21.93
N ASP A 714 -22.77 -0.11 -21.58
CA ASP A 714 -23.35 0.77 -20.56
C ASP A 714 -23.47 0.11 -19.16
N GLY A 715 -22.81 -1.03 -18.96
CA GLY A 715 -22.80 -1.69 -17.66
C GLY A 715 -22.04 -0.89 -16.60
N ARG A 716 -22.53 -0.97 -15.35
CA ARG A 716 -21.83 -0.44 -14.17
C ARG A 716 -20.46 -1.10 -14.07
N ILE A 717 -19.37 -0.32 -13.98
CA ILE A 717 -18.01 -0.90 -13.88
C ILE A 717 -17.94 -1.90 -12.74
N GLY A 718 -17.30 -3.05 -12.99
CA GLY A 718 -17.20 -4.14 -12.01
C GLY A 718 -18.45 -5.03 -11.98
N HIS A 719 -19.58 -4.54 -12.49
CA HIS A 719 -20.83 -5.27 -12.72
C HIS A 719 -21.30 -5.13 -14.18
N ASP A 720 -20.36 -5.11 -15.12
CA ASP A 720 -20.59 -4.91 -16.54
C ASP A 720 -20.45 -6.19 -17.36
N LYS A 721 -20.62 -7.34 -16.71
CA LYS A 721 -20.92 -8.63 -17.33
C LYS A 721 -22.18 -9.18 -16.69
N VAL A 722 -22.94 -9.99 -17.42
CA VAL A 722 -24.09 -10.69 -16.84
C VAL A 722 -24.35 -11.95 -17.64
N LEU A 723 -24.26 -13.09 -16.97
CA LEU A 723 -24.73 -14.34 -17.52
C LEU A 723 -26.20 -14.55 -17.08
N PRO A 724 -27.15 -14.75 -18.02
CA PRO A 724 -28.54 -15.02 -17.67
C PRO A 724 -28.69 -16.26 -16.78
N THR A 725 -29.66 -16.24 -15.86
CA THR A 725 -29.90 -17.30 -14.88
C THR A 725 -30.23 -18.66 -15.53
N GLU A 726 -30.77 -18.66 -16.75
CA GLU A 726 -31.06 -19.86 -17.53
C GLU A 726 -29.82 -20.73 -17.75
N TRP A 727 -28.63 -20.13 -17.83
CA TRP A 727 -27.37 -20.86 -17.98
C TRP A 727 -27.03 -21.71 -16.77
N VAL A 728 -27.18 -21.18 -15.54
CA VAL A 728 -26.88 -21.95 -14.34
C VAL A 728 -27.91 -23.06 -14.12
N VAL A 729 -29.18 -22.82 -14.47
CA VAL A 729 -30.22 -23.85 -14.44
C VAL A 729 -29.89 -24.99 -15.41
N ALA A 730 -29.47 -24.64 -16.63
CA ALA A 730 -29.06 -25.59 -17.65
C ALA A 730 -27.80 -26.38 -17.24
N GLU A 731 -26.78 -25.69 -16.72
CA GLU A 731 -25.48 -26.26 -16.33
C GLU A 731 -25.58 -27.18 -15.11
N SER A 732 -26.36 -26.79 -14.10
CA SER A 732 -26.58 -27.61 -12.91
C SER A 732 -27.49 -28.81 -13.18
N GLY A 733 -28.10 -28.90 -14.36
CA GLY A 733 -29.02 -29.98 -14.72
C GLY A 733 -30.35 -29.94 -13.96
N ALA A 734 -30.73 -28.78 -13.42
CA ALA A 734 -31.97 -28.59 -12.70
C ALA A 734 -33.19 -28.68 -13.62
N VAL A 735 -34.38 -28.93 -13.03
CA VAL A 735 -35.61 -29.16 -13.80
C VAL A 735 -35.95 -27.93 -14.66
N PRO A 736 -35.91 -28.02 -16.01
CA PRO A 736 -35.95 -26.86 -16.88
C PRO A 736 -37.39 -26.50 -17.32
N ARG A 737 -38.41 -26.87 -16.53
CA ARG A 737 -39.83 -26.77 -16.93
C ARG A 737 -40.74 -26.33 -15.78
N ARG A 738 -41.85 -25.70 -16.12
CA ARG A 738 -42.96 -25.37 -15.22
C ARG A 738 -43.63 -26.67 -14.70
N PRO A 739 -44.23 -26.65 -13.49
CA PRO A 739 -44.48 -25.48 -12.64
C PRO A 739 -43.30 -25.06 -11.76
N VAL A 740 -42.19 -25.80 -11.78
CA VAL A 740 -41.08 -25.56 -10.84
C VAL A 740 -40.12 -24.47 -11.30
N LEU A 741 -39.93 -24.34 -12.62
CA LEU A 741 -39.16 -23.24 -13.18
C LEU A 741 -39.88 -21.89 -12.90
N PRO A 742 -39.21 -20.90 -12.26
CA PRO A 742 -39.78 -19.59 -11.97
C PRO A 742 -40.30 -18.89 -13.23
N GLY A 743 -41.43 -18.18 -13.10
CA GLY A 743 -42.14 -17.62 -14.26
C GLY A 743 -41.39 -16.57 -15.07
N PHE A 744 -40.32 -15.96 -14.52
CA PHE A 744 -39.47 -15.00 -15.21
C PHE A 744 -38.38 -15.66 -16.07
N LEU A 745 -38.16 -16.97 -15.92
CA LEU A 745 -37.25 -17.77 -16.75
C LEU A 745 -38.03 -18.42 -17.90
N ASP A 746 -37.39 -18.51 -19.06
CA ASP A 746 -37.98 -19.09 -20.26
C ASP A 746 -37.48 -20.52 -20.52
N GLU A 747 -38.41 -21.48 -20.64
CA GLU A 747 -38.10 -22.91 -20.85
C GLU A 747 -37.31 -23.14 -22.15
N ASP A 748 -37.63 -22.38 -23.21
CA ASP A 748 -36.95 -22.47 -24.49
C ASP A 748 -35.50 -21.99 -24.38
N THR A 749 -35.27 -20.90 -23.65
CA THR A 749 -33.94 -20.35 -23.38
C THR A 749 -33.09 -21.30 -22.53
N VAL A 750 -33.64 -21.93 -21.48
CA VAL A 750 -32.92 -22.94 -20.69
C VAL A 750 -32.48 -24.12 -21.56
N ARG A 751 -33.36 -24.62 -22.42
CA ARG A 751 -33.04 -25.74 -23.31
C ARG A 751 -32.04 -25.35 -24.40
N GLN A 752 -32.11 -24.13 -24.92
CA GLN A 752 -31.06 -23.60 -25.79
C GLN A 752 -29.72 -23.55 -25.06
N ALA A 753 -29.68 -23.11 -23.79
CA ALA A 753 -28.47 -23.11 -22.99
C ALA A 753 -27.92 -24.54 -22.80
N GLN A 754 -28.78 -25.53 -22.55
CA GLN A 754 -28.38 -26.94 -22.48
C GLN A 754 -27.67 -27.42 -23.76
N VAL A 755 -28.17 -27.04 -24.94
CA VAL A 755 -27.52 -27.35 -26.21
C VAL A 755 -26.22 -26.56 -26.35
N ALA A 756 -26.22 -25.27 -26.06
CA ALA A 756 -25.05 -24.40 -26.17
C ALA A 756 -23.86 -24.87 -25.30
N LEU A 757 -24.13 -25.40 -24.10
CA LEU A 757 -23.13 -25.99 -23.21
C LEU A 757 -22.42 -27.21 -23.82
N THR A 758 -22.97 -27.84 -24.85
CA THR A 758 -22.32 -28.96 -25.57
C THR A 758 -21.24 -28.51 -26.55
N CYS A 759 -21.07 -27.20 -26.75
CA CYS A 759 -20.04 -26.63 -27.61
C CYS A 759 -18.64 -27.15 -27.21
N PRO A 760 -17.82 -27.66 -28.17
CA PRO A 760 -16.53 -28.25 -27.85
C PRO A 760 -15.62 -27.35 -27.01
N ASP A 761 -15.51 -26.07 -27.37
CA ASP A 761 -14.69 -25.10 -26.64
C ASP A 761 -15.15 -24.91 -25.19
N THR A 762 -16.48 -24.87 -24.99
CA THR A 762 -17.10 -24.77 -23.66
C THR A 762 -16.82 -26.00 -22.82
N ARG A 763 -16.97 -27.20 -23.41
CA ARG A 763 -16.67 -28.46 -22.73
C ARG A 763 -15.19 -28.59 -22.37
N ASP A 764 -14.30 -28.16 -23.26
CA ASP A 764 -12.85 -28.13 -23.00
C ASP A 764 -12.52 -27.16 -21.86
N ARG A 765 -13.21 -26.02 -21.80
CA ARG A 765 -13.08 -25.07 -20.70
C ARG A 765 -13.53 -25.68 -19.37
N PHE A 766 -14.71 -26.29 -19.29
CA PHE A 766 -15.17 -26.99 -18.07
C PHE A 766 -14.18 -28.05 -17.62
N ALA A 767 -13.75 -28.91 -18.56
CA ALA A 767 -12.81 -29.98 -18.27
C ALA A 767 -11.48 -29.45 -17.66
N SER A 768 -11.05 -28.25 -18.04
CA SER A 768 -9.80 -27.67 -17.54
C SER A 768 -9.80 -27.40 -16.03
N PHE A 769 -10.93 -27.00 -15.44
CA PHE A 769 -11.05 -26.63 -14.03
C PHE A 769 -11.84 -27.63 -13.17
N GLU A 770 -12.71 -28.45 -13.75
CA GLU A 770 -13.47 -29.46 -13.03
C GLU A 770 -12.70 -30.77 -12.79
N GLY A 771 -13.16 -31.55 -11.81
CA GLY A 771 -12.72 -32.92 -11.55
C GLY A 771 -11.45 -33.05 -10.69
N THR A 772 -10.89 -34.25 -10.58
CA THR A 772 -9.70 -34.50 -9.76
C THR A 772 -8.42 -34.00 -10.44
N TRP A 773 -7.54 -33.37 -9.67
CA TRP A 773 -6.24 -32.91 -10.17
C TRP A 773 -5.34 -34.10 -10.57
N THR A 774 -4.66 -33.98 -11.72
CA THR A 774 -3.62 -34.93 -12.15
C THR A 774 -2.46 -34.19 -12.83
N TRP A 775 -1.27 -34.79 -12.83
CA TRP A 775 -0.11 -34.24 -13.51
C TRP A 775 -0.28 -34.13 -15.04
N GLN A 776 -1.05 -35.04 -15.64
CA GLN A 776 -1.42 -34.97 -17.05
C GLN A 776 -2.30 -33.75 -17.34
N ARG A 777 -3.34 -33.52 -16.51
CA ARG A 777 -4.19 -32.33 -16.61
C ARG A 777 -3.38 -31.05 -16.40
N PHE A 778 -2.44 -31.04 -15.44
CA PHE A 778 -1.55 -29.89 -15.20
C PHE A 778 -0.76 -29.49 -16.45
N LYS A 779 -0.13 -30.46 -17.14
CA LYS A 779 0.62 -30.21 -18.38
C LYS A 779 -0.27 -29.75 -19.53
N SER A 780 -1.49 -30.29 -19.65
CA SER A 780 -2.47 -29.87 -20.65
C SER A 780 -2.89 -28.42 -20.42
N ASN A 781 -3.29 -28.11 -19.18
CA ASN A 781 -3.69 -26.77 -18.75
C ASN A 781 -2.57 -25.75 -18.96
N LEU A 782 -1.32 -26.10 -18.63
CA LEU A 782 -0.16 -25.23 -18.84
C LEU A 782 -0.04 -24.80 -20.32
N LYS A 783 -0.21 -25.73 -21.26
CA LYS A 783 -0.15 -25.46 -22.70
C LYS A 783 -1.39 -24.68 -23.20
N GLN A 784 -2.57 -25.06 -22.74
CA GLN A 784 -3.85 -24.52 -23.23
C GLN A 784 -4.24 -23.19 -22.56
N SER A 785 -3.60 -22.81 -21.46
CA SER A 785 -3.89 -21.58 -20.69
C SER A 785 -3.95 -20.31 -21.57
N PHE A 786 -3.10 -20.21 -22.59
CA PHE A 786 -3.12 -19.11 -23.55
C PHE A 786 -4.41 -19.08 -24.39
N GLY A 787 -4.89 -20.24 -24.83
CA GLY A 787 -6.13 -20.38 -25.58
C GLY A 787 -7.35 -20.12 -24.70
N PHE A 788 -7.39 -20.72 -23.52
CA PHE A 788 -8.49 -20.54 -22.57
C PHE A 788 -8.65 -19.09 -22.09
N ASN A 789 -7.57 -18.32 -22.00
CA ASN A 789 -7.66 -16.90 -21.66
C ASN A 789 -8.44 -16.06 -22.70
N ASN A 790 -8.41 -16.50 -23.97
CA ASN A 790 -9.07 -15.83 -25.09
C ASN A 790 -10.43 -16.42 -25.43
N TYR A 791 -10.82 -17.53 -24.79
CA TYR A 791 -12.14 -18.12 -24.94
C TYR A 791 -13.22 -17.09 -24.61
N ARG A 792 -14.31 -17.05 -25.37
CA ARG A 792 -15.46 -16.17 -25.11
C ARG A 792 -16.74 -16.95 -25.37
N ILE A 793 -17.82 -16.53 -24.71
CA ILE A 793 -19.18 -17.05 -24.94
C ILE A 793 -20.15 -15.93 -25.29
N GLU A 794 -21.11 -16.24 -26.15
CA GLU A 794 -22.28 -15.42 -26.32
C GLU A 794 -23.23 -15.66 -25.15
N ARG A 795 -23.57 -14.58 -24.44
CA ARG A 795 -24.50 -14.66 -23.30
C ARG A 795 -25.90 -15.11 -23.71
N ASN A 796 -26.29 -14.90 -24.97
CA ASN A 796 -27.56 -15.37 -25.51
C ASN A 796 -27.35 -16.79 -26.06
N PRO A 797 -28.01 -17.81 -25.48
CA PRO A 797 -27.87 -19.19 -25.93
C PRO A 797 -28.14 -19.40 -27.42
N GLU A 798 -29.08 -18.66 -28.00
CA GLU A 798 -29.40 -18.75 -29.44
C GLU A 798 -28.18 -18.40 -30.31
N TYR A 799 -27.46 -17.33 -29.96
CA TYR A 799 -26.26 -16.92 -30.68
C TYR A 799 -25.07 -17.82 -30.39
N GLU A 800 -24.97 -18.39 -29.19
CA GLU A 800 -23.93 -19.36 -28.87
C GLU A 800 -24.07 -20.66 -29.69
N ILE A 801 -25.30 -21.18 -29.83
CA ILE A 801 -25.60 -22.34 -30.69
C ILE A 801 -25.15 -22.07 -32.12
N GLN A 802 -25.47 -20.88 -32.65
CA GLN A 802 -25.07 -20.46 -33.99
C GLN A 802 -23.55 -20.38 -34.13
N ARG A 803 -22.86 -19.74 -33.17
CA ARG A 803 -21.41 -19.62 -33.15
C ARG A 803 -20.72 -20.99 -33.14
N CYS A 804 -21.25 -21.93 -32.38
CA CYS A 804 -20.71 -23.28 -32.25
C CYS A 804 -21.17 -24.24 -33.36
N GLY A 805 -22.00 -23.81 -34.30
CA GLY A 805 -22.51 -24.65 -35.39
C GLY A 805 -23.41 -25.81 -34.90
N LEU A 806 -24.07 -25.64 -33.76
CA LEU A 806 -24.94 -26.65 -33.14
C LEU A 806 -26.37 -26.57 -33.71
N THR A 807 -27.11 -27.67 -33.61
CA THR A 807 -28.52 -27.72 -34.06
C THR A 807 -29.44 -27.07 -33.03
N MET A 808 -30.23 -26.09 -33.46
CA MET A 808 -31.21 -25.41 -32.60
C MET A 808 -32.31 -26.38 -32.13
N PRO A 809 -32.66 -26.43 -30.83
CA PRO A 809 -33.75 -27.27 -30.35
C PRO A 809 -35.13 -26.74 -30.82
N GLN A 810 -36.09 -27.65 -31.03
CA GLN A 810 -37.45 -27.32 -31.46
C GLN A 810 -38.24 -26.60 -30.37
N ARG A 811 -38.61 -25.31 -30.54
CA ARG A 811 -39.34 -24.50 -29.54
C ARG A 811 -40.55 -25.22 -28.93
N ILE A 812 -40.65 -25.17 -27.59
CA ILE A 812 -41.80 -25.67 -26.81
C ILE A 812 -42.95 -24.69 -26.94
N ASN A 813 -42.64 -23.39 -26.88
CA ASN A 813 -43.60 -22.30 -27.00
C ASN A 813 -43.34 -21.55 -28.32
N PRO A 814 -43.92 -21.99 -29.45
CA PRO A 814 -43.83 -21.22 -30.69
C PRO A 814 -44.46 -19.83 -30.46
N ARG A 815 -43.69 -18.78 -30.74
CA ARG A 815 -44.11 -17.37 -30.61
C ARG A 815 -45.23 -17.02 -31.58
#